data_AF-A0A2K8N778-F1
#
_entry.id   AF-A0A2K8N778-F1
#
_cell.length_a   1.000
_cell.length_b   1.000
_cell.length_c   1.000
_cell.angle_alpha   90.00
_cell.angle_beta   90.00
_cell.angle_gamma   90.00
#
_symmetry.space_group_name_H-M   'P 1'
#
loop_
_entity.id
_entity.type
_entity.pdbx_description
1 polymer ?
#
loop_
_entity_poly.entity_id
_entity_poly.type
_entity_poly.pdbx_seq_one_letter_code
_entity_poly.pdbx_strand_id
1 'polypeptide(L)'
;MPMGSLAWPPAALPGTWKSSRGVRVLIYVVLGFILYGLFVGNTLPQKYSFQVGSISDVDIKAPTDAVDTLATQQRKDDAAAKVPKQYTVDPSVEDSALQDLSHLFSSVQELAGQTSLSPAQRFQQLKAAVPPGLQVSDDVLNSLLSLSPQELNTVRNETNRMVEQFLGREFGPEDLASAPSEVDRQLVGLDLSRNARLVIHNLTLASLRPNKLYDVKRTEELRQQARDSVPDVWIQKGEIVVRAGERITPEILSRLRDLNLLAEQPNYRLFLGFAVVIAGLVSALALYIERIQKKIVESNRLLVVLGLIVVIVALEVKGVSMISRQFDLTSLGYFVPVAVGSMLVTMLFDLSLAVFVSFLFSFFAAFGFDDSFAVQFVSLVGALAGAFAVARVKQRFVIVRAGFVVAIVDMIAIAAMRALFTGTEPGIYNFLRTLLLGLANGMFSAILTTGLLPFFESAFGLLTPMRLLELSNPNHPLLRKLLLEAPGTYHHSLIVGNLAEAAAEVVGADPLLCRVGAYYHDVGKAKRPAFFVENQMTRENPHDKIAPSLSHLIITSHVRDGLELQEQHRLPESIRDICAQHHGTTVLWYFYNKALEQDKSGTVSVDSYRYPGPKPRSKEAAVVMLCDAVEAAVRAMARPTPQRIEAVIRKIIRDRLQDGQLDESQLTLRDLDQVAEAFMRTLNGIYHPRIEYPEPPKASTKAESKGGAQG
;
A
#
# COMPACT_ATOMS: atom_id res chain seq x y z
N MET A 1 5.00 -62.88 -6.09
CA MET A 1 4.05 -61.78 -6.29
C MET A 1 4.66 -60.50 -5.73
N PRO A 2 5.18 -59.59 -6.57
CA PRO A 2 5.59 -58.27 -6.11
C PRO A 2 4.45 -57.26 -6.27
N MET A 3 4.32 -56.39 -5.27
CA MET A 3 3.32 -55.33 -5.20
C MET A 3 3.46 -54.36 -6.38
N GLY A 4 2.34 -54.14 -7.08
CA GLY A 4 2.22 -53.11 -8.10
C GLY A 4 2.27 -51.71 -7.48
N SER A 5 3.18 -50.90 -7.97
CA SER A 5 3.21 -49.45 -7.76
C SER A 5 1.97 -48.81 -8.39
N LEU A 6 1.02 -48.34 -7.57
CA LEU A 6 0.04 -47.35 -8.01
C LEU A 6 0.77 -46.01 -8.19
N ALA A 7 1.35 -45.81 -9.38
CA ALA A 7 1.69 -44.48 -9.84
C ALA A 7 0.39 -43.81 -10.31
N TRP A 8 -0.07 -42.77 -9.60
CA TRP A 8 -1.09 -41.88 -10.15
C TRP A 8 -0.53 -41.24 -11.43
N PRO A 9 -1.28 -41.25 -12.55
CA PRO A 9 -0.86 -40.47 -13.71
C PRO A 9 -0.87 -39.00 -13.29
N PRO A 10 0.15 -38.20 -13.64
CA PRO A 10 0.07 -36.76 -13.43
C PRO A 10 -1.17 -36.28 -14.17
N ALA A 11 -2.08 -35.63 -13.45
CA ALA A 11 -3.26 -35.03 -14.03
C ALA A 11 -2.78 -34.04 -15.10
N ALA A 12 -2.87 -34.45 -16.36
CA ALA A 12 -2.65 -33.60 -17.51
C ALA A 12 -3.79 -32.56 -17.48
N LEU A 13 -3.54 -31.42 -16.84
CA LEU A 13 -4.39 -30.25 -16.96
C LEU A 13 -4.48 -29.93 -18.47
N PRO A 14 -5.68 -29.88 -19.05
CA PRO A 14 -5.84 -29.70 -20.49
C PRO A 14 -5.18 -28.39 -20.92
N GLY A 15 -4.58 -28.40 -22.12
CA GLY A 15 -3.86 -27.26 -22.72
C GLY A 15 -4.70 -25.99 -22.94
N THR A 16 -5.92 -25.92 -22.41
CA THR A 16 -6.89 -24.83 -22.53
C THR A 16 -6.78 -23.78 -21.42
N TRP A 17 -6.12 -24.07 -20.29
CA TRP A 17 -6.06 -23.09 -19.19
C TRP A 17 -5.13 -21.92 -19.51
N LYS A 18 -4.10 -22.11 -20.33
CA LYS A 18 -3.05 -21.10 -20.58
C LYS A 18 -3.59 -19.82 -21.23
N SER A 19 -4.69 -19.88 -21.96
CA SER A 19 -5.30 -18.72 -22.65
C SER A 19 -6.77 -18.49 -22.30
N SER A 20 -7.36 -19.29 -21.40
CA SER A 20 -8.77 -19.20 -21.05
C SER A 20 -9.11 -17.91 -20.28
N ARG A 21 -10.07 -17.14 -20.79
CA ARG A 21 -10.59 -15.94 -20.12
C ARG A 21 -11.23 -16.27 -18.75
N GLY A 22 -11.91 -17.41 -18.62
CA GLY A 22 -12.54 -17.82 -17.36
C GLY A 22 -11.51 -18.07 -16.25
N VAL A 23 -10.40 -18.74 -16.60
CA VAL A 23 -9.27 -18.94 -15.68
C VAL A 23 -8.64 -17.60 -15.30
N ARG A 24 -8.54 -16.67 -16.24
CA ARG A 24 -7.99 -15.33 -15.99
C ARG A 24 -8.80 -14.53 -14.96
N VAL A 25 -10.12 -14.52 -15.10
CA VAL A 25 -11.03 -13.91 -14.12
C VAL A 25 -10.89 -14.57 -12.75
N LEU A 26 -10.80 -15.91 -12.71
CA LEU A 26 -10.59 -16.64 -11.47
C LEU A 26 -9.27 -16.25 -10.78
N ILE A 27 -8.18 -16.06 -11.52
CA ILE A 27 -6.88 -15.61 -10.98
C ILE A 27 -7.03 -14.24 -10.29
N TYR A 28 -7.73 -13.28 -10.91
CA TYR A 28 -7.97 -11.98 -10.28
C TYR A 28 -8.81 -12.07 -9.01
N VAL A 29 -9.88 -12.88 -9.02
CA VAL A 29 -10.74 -13.09 -7.85
C VAL A 29 -9.95 -13.71 -6.70
N VAL A 30 -9.18 -14.77 -6.98
CA VAL A 30 -8.33 -15.43 -5.97
C VAL A 30 -7.28 -14.46 -5.42
N LEU A 31 -6.64 -13.66 -6.28
CA LEU A 31 -5.70 -12.63 -5.84
C LEU A 31 -6.38 -11.62 -4.89
N GLY A 32 -7.59 -11.18 -5.19
CA GLY A 32 -8.35 -10.28 -4.32
C GLY A 32 -8.65 -10.89 -2.95
N PHE A 33 -9.09 -12.15 -2.89
CA PHE A 33 -9.33 -12.82 -1.62
C PHE A 33 -8.05 -13.00 -0.78
N ILE A 34 -6.93 -13.33 -1.41
CA ILE A 34 -5.64 -13.45 -0.73
C ILE A 34 -5.23 -12.10 -0.14
N LEU A 35 -5.26 -11.02 -0.94
CA LEU A 35 -4.90 -9.68 -0.47
C LEU A 35 -5.82 -9.19 0.64
N TYR A 36 -7.13 -9.45 0.52
CA TYR A 36 -8.09 -9.14 1.58
C TYR A 36 -7.74 -9.86 2.87
N GLY A 37 -7.51 -11.19 2.81
CA GLY A 37 -7.16 -11.99 3.99
C GLY A 37 -5.85 -11.55 4.66
N LEU A 38 -4.86 -11.11 3.88
CA LEU A 38 -3.58 -10.64 4.42
C LEU A 38 -3.71 -9.35 5.23
N PHE A 39 -4.51 -8.39 4.75
CA PHE A 39 -4.54 -7.03 5.29
C PHE A 39 -5.79 -6.68 6.11
N VAL A 40 -6.89 -7.46 6.03
CA VAL A 40 -8.13 -7.17 6.78
C VAL A 40 -7.89 -7.08 8.30
N GLY A 41 -7.01 -7.92 8.86
CA GLY A 41 -6.65 -7.86 10.28
C GLY A 41 -5.69 -6.72 10.65
N ASN A 42 -5.11 -6.02 9.66
CA ASN A 42 -4.26 -4.86 9.91
C ASN A 42 -5.07 -3.56 10.02
N THR A 43 -6.10 -3.42 9.20
CA THR A 43 -6.91 -2.21 9.09
C THR A 43 -8.09 -2.17 10.07
N LEU A 44 -8.55 -3.33 10.54
CA LEU A 44 -9.66 -3.41 11.50
C LEU A 44 -9.15 -3.23 12.95
N PRO A 45 -9.77 -2.35 13.76
CA PRO A 45 -9.41 -2.20 15.16
C PRO A 45 -9.65 -3.50 15.92
N GLN A 46 -8.68 -3.91 16.74
CA GLN A 46 -8.84 -5.06 17.62
C GLN A 46 -9.94 -4.77 18.65
N LYS A 47 -10.94 -5.64 18.70
CA LYS A 47 -12.02 -5.57 19.69
C LYS A 47 -11.77 -6.57 20.81
N TYR A 48 -12.07 -6.17 22.04
CA TYR A 48 -11.87 -6.96 23.25
C TYR A 48 -13.19 -7.27 23.96
N SER A 49 -13.31 -8.47 24.49
CA SER A 49 -14.47 -8.89 25.30
C SER A 49 -14.10 -8.92 26.78
N PHE A 50 -14.01 -7.76 27.41
CA PHE A 50 -13.74 -7.66 28.86
C PHE A 50 -15.03 -7.57 29.67
N GLN A 51 -14.98 -8.08 30.90
CA GLN A 51 -16.01 -7.89 31.92
C GLN A 51 -15.39 -7.20 33.14
N VAL A 52 -16.19 -6.48 33.91
CA VAL A 52 -15.69 -5.86 35.15
C VAL A 52 -15.12 -6.95 36.06
N GLY A 53 -13.87 -6.79 36.47
CA GLY A 53 -13.14 -7.75 37.30
C GLY A 53 -12.28 -8.78 36.56
N SER A 54 -12.34 -8.86 35.22
CA SER A 54 -11.38 -9.65 34.44
C SER A 54 -9.98 -9.02 34.46
N ILE A 55 -8.94 -9.81 34.22
CA ILE A 55 -7.55 -9.33 34.11
C ILE A 55 -7.22 -9.21 32.61
N SER A 56 -6.55 -8.13 32.20
CA SER A 56 -6.09 -7.98 30.82
C SER A 56 -4.80 -8.77 30.59
N ASP A 57 -4.73 -9.56 29.52
CA ASP A 57 -3.50 -10.29 29.14
C ASP A 57 -2.58 -9.44 28.23
N VAL A 58 -3.03 -8.25 27.81
CA VAL A 58 -2.31 -7.38 26.88
C VAL A 58 -2.36 -5.92 27.31
N ASP A 59 -1.37 -5.14 26.87
CA ASP A 59 -1.41 -3.68 26.96
C ASP A 59 -2.35 -3.12 25.89
N ILE A 60 -3.30 -2.29 26.30
CA ILE A 60 -4.27 -1.65 25.39
C ILE A 60 -3.99 -0.16 25.34
N LYS A 61 -3.55 0.30 24.17
CA LYS A 61 -3.33 1.72 23.87
C LYS A 61 -4.55 2.29 23.13
N ALA A 62 -4.87 3.55 23.37
CA ALA A 62 -5.95 4.24 22.66
C ALA A 62 -5.61 4.40 21.15
N PRO A 63 -6.43 3.87 20.23
CA PRO A 63 -6.14 3.95 18.78
C PRO A 63 -6.41 5.33 18.19
N THR A 64 -7.31 6.10 18.82
CA THR A 64 -7.77 7.42 18.42
C THR A 64 -8.03 8.27 19.66
N ASP A 65 -8.09 9.58 19.49
CA ASP A 65 -8.57 10.47 20.55
C ASP A 65 -10.07 10.22 20.79
N ALA A 66 -10.48 10.21 22.05
CA ALA A 66 -11.89 10.10 22.44
C ALA A 66 -12.15 10.88 23.73
N VAL A 67 -13.39 11.32 23.92
CA VAL A 67 -13.82 11.94 25.18
C VAL A 67 -14.07 10.84 26.20
N ASP A 68 -13.44 10.93 27.37
CA ASP A 68 -13.77 10.11 28.54
C ASP A 68 -15.09 10.61 29.11
N THR A 69 -16.18 9.96 28.72
CA THR A 69 -17.53 10.41 29.05
C THR A 69 -17.80 10.33 30.55
N LEU A 70 -17.28 9.28 31.21
CA LEU A 70 -17.45 9.07 32.65
C LEU A 70 -16.67 10.10 33.47
N ALA A 71 -15.39 10.30 33.18
CA ALA A 71 -14.57 11.28 33.89
C ALA A 71 -15.07 12.72 33.66
N THR A 72 -15.54 13.01 32.44
CA THR A 72 -16.16 14.30 32.13
C THR A 72 -17.43 14.52 32.95
N GLN A 73 -18.30 13.52 33.03
CA GLN A 73 -19.53 13.62 33.81
C GLN A 73 -19.26 13.78 35.31
N GLN A 74 -18.30 13.02 35.87
CA GLN A 74 -17.87 13.16 37.25
C GLN A 74 -17.38 14.58 37.56
N ARG A 75 -16.54 15.17 36.70
CA ARG A 75 -16.08 16.55 36.88
C ARG A 75 -17.22 17.57 36.80
N LYS A 76 -18.21 17.35 35.92
CA LYS A 76 -19.42 18.19 35.82
C LYS A 76 -20.25 18.12 37.10
N ASP A 77 -20.44 16.92 37.64
CA ASP A 77 -21.20 16.73 38.88
C ASP A 77 -20.47 17.34 40.10
N ASP A 78 -19.15 17.19 40.18
CA ASP A 78 -18.31 17.82 41.21
C ASP A 78 -18.35 19.36 41.14
N ALA A 79 -18.35 19.93 39.93
CA ALA A 79 -18.47 21.37 39.73
C ALA A 79 -19.85 21.89 40.18
N ALA A 80 -20.92 21.16 39.87
CA ALA A 80 -22.27 21.50 40.32
C ALA A 80 -22.42 21.39 41.85
N ALA A 81 -21.80 20.38 42.48
CA ALA A 81 -21.87 20.18 43.92
C ALA A 81 -21.20 21.32 44.73
N LYS A 82 -20.20 22.00 44.14
CA LYS A 82 -19.50 23.13 44.75
C LYS A 82 -20.28 24.45 44.70
N VAL A 83 -21.37 24.53 43.95
CA VAL A 83 -22.19 25.76 43.86
C VAL A 83 -22.98 25.95 45.17
N PRO A 84 -22.74 27.05 45.92
CA PRO A 84 -23.46 27.32 47.14
C PRO A 84 -24.93 27.65 46.84
N LYS A 85 -25.81 27.30 47.79
CA LYS A 85 -27.24 27.67 47.73
C LYS A 85 -27.38 29.19 47.67
N GLN A 86 -28.22 29.68 46.76
CA GLN A 86 -28.54 31.10 46.62
C GLN A 86 -29.82 31.44 47.40
N TYR A 87 -29.86 32.64 47.97
CA TYR A 87 -31.02 33.11 48.73
C TYR A 87 -31.54 34.43 48.12
N THR A 88 -32.79 34.74 48.40
CA THR A 88 -33.47 35.98 48.00
C THR A 88 -34.26 36.53 49.17
N VAL A 89 -34.52 37.84 49.16
CA VAL A 89 -35.32 38.52 50.17
C VAL A 89 -36.80 38.31 49.87
N ASP A 90 -37.59 37.94 50.88
CA ASP A 90 -39.04 37.94 50.85
C ASP A 90 -39.58 39.33 51.25
N PRO A 91 -40.02 40.17 50.29
CA PRO A 91 -40.51 41.50 50.62
C PRO A 91 -41.81 41.48 51.44
N SER A 92 -42.56 40.36 51.41
CA SER A 92 -43.82 40.27 52.16
C SER A 92 -43.64 40.28 53.67
N VAL A 93 -42.45 39.89 54.17
CA VAL A 93 -42.11 39.91 55.60
C VAL A 93 -41.92 41.34 56.10
N GLU A 94 -41.24 42.18 55.31
CA GLU A 94 -41.09 43.61 55.58
C GLU A 94 -42.47 44.32 55.53
N ASP A 95 -43.23 44.09 54.45
CA ASP A 95 -44.55 44.67 54.27
C ASP A 95 -45.50 44.31 55.42
N SER A 96 -45.52 43.04 55.85
CA SER A 96 -46.35 42.58 56.95
C SER A 96 -45.94 43.21 58.28
N ALA A 97 -44.63 43.33 58.56
CA ALA A 97 -44.12 43.93 59.79
C ALA A 97 -44.50 45.42 59.89
N LEU A 98 -44.38 46.16 58.79
CA LEU A 98 -44.75 47.58 58.71
C LEU A 98 -46.27 47.78 58.80
N GLN A 99 -47.07 46.88 58.21
CA GLN A 99 -48.54 46.89 58.35
C GLN A 99 -48.98 46.65 59.79
N ASP A 100 -48.38 45.68 60.48
CA ASP A 100 -48.66 45.38 61.88
C ASP A 100 -48.32 46.58 62.79
N LEU A 101 -47.17 47.22 62.57
CA LEU A 101 -46.78 48.43 63.29
C LEU A 101 -47.75 49.59 63.01
N SER A 102 -48.13 49.79 61.75
CA SER A 102 -49.10 50.83 61.36
C SER A 102 -50.44 50.65 62.07
N HIS A 103 -50.96 49.41 62.14
CA HIS A 103 -52.19 49.07 62.86
C HIS A 103 -52.08 49.30 64.37
N LEU A 104 -50.93 48.95 64.97
CA LEU A 104 -50.67 49.20 66.38
C LEU A 104 -50.64 50.71 66.68
N PHE A 105 -49.89 51.50 65.91
CA PHE A 105 -49.76 52.94 66.13
C PHE A 105 -51.07 53.69 65.87
N SER A 106 -51.87 53.30 64.86
CA SER A 106 -53.19 53.90 64.62
C SER A 106 -54.15 53.62 65.77
N SER A 107 -54.16 52.39 66.30
CA SER A 107 -54.95 52.00 67.47
C SER A 107 -54.55 52.79 68.73
N VAL A 108 -53.24 53.00 68.96
CA VAL A 108 -52.75 53.85 70.06
C VAL A 108 -53.22 55.29 69.90
N GLN A 109 -53.11 55.85 68.69
CA GLN A 109 -53.50 57.23 68.40
C GLN A 109 -55.01 57.46 68.59
N GLU A 110 -55.84 56.51 68.17
CA GLU A 110 -57.30 56.55 68.36
C GLU A 110 -57.67 56.49 69.86
N LEU A 111 -57.08 55.53 70.59
CA LEU A 111 -57.34 55.36 72.03
C LEU A 111 -56.82 56.53 72.87
N ALA A 112 -55.72 57.15 72.47
CA ALA A 112 -55.19 58.36 73.11
C ALA A 112 -56.16 59.56 73.00
N GLY A 113 -56.97 59.63 71.93
CA GLY A 113 -57.98 60.68 71.72
C GLY A 113 -59.28 60.50 72.51
N GLN A 114 -59.55 59.31 73.05
CA GLN A 114 -60.82 58.99 73.72
C GLN A 114 -60.78 59.33 75.22
N THR A 115 -61.05 60.59 75.57
CA THR A 115 -61.05 61.10 76.97
C THR A 115 -62.11 60.48 77.90
N SER A 116 -63.08 59.75 77.35
CA SER A 116 -64.16 59.08 78.10
C SER A 116 -63.79 57.71 78.70
N LEU A 117 -62.69 57.09 78.26
CA LEU A 117 -62.23 55.78 78.76
C LEU A 117 -61.23 55.91 79.90
N SER A 118 -61.31 55.00 80.89
CA SER A 118 -60.30 54.91 81.95
C SER A 118 -58.97 54.36 81.39
N PRO A 119 -57.82 54.66 82.03
CA PRO A 119 -56.52 54.12 81.60
C PRO A 119 -56.51 52.58 81.50
N ALA A 120 -57.19 51.88 82.42
CA ALA A 120 -57.32 50.43 82.40
C ALA A 120 -58.15 49.92 81.21
N GLN A 121 -59.18 50.66 80.80
CA GLN A 121 -60.01 50.31 79.63
C GLN A 121 -59.26 50.53 78.31
N ARG A 122 -58.50 51.61 78.19
CA ARG A 122 -57.63 51.87 77.01
C ARG A 122 -56.57 50.80 76.85
N PHE A 123 -55.95 50.36 77.95
CA PHE A 123 -54.98 49.26 77.93
C PHE A 123 -55.59 47.94 77.43
N GLN A 124 -56.78 47.57 77.92
CA GLN A 124 -57.45 46.34 77.50
C GLN A 124 -57.87 46.37 76.02
N GLN A 125 -58.34 47.52 75.53
CA GLN A 125 -58.66 47.68 74.11
C GLN A 125 -57.42 47.66 73.22
N LEU A 126 -56.33 48.32 73.63
CA LEU A 126 -55.06 48.27 72.90
C LEU A 126 -54.51 46.85 72.86
N LYS A 127 -54.55 46.12 73.98
CA LYS A 127 -54.11 44.72 74.07
C LYS A 127 -54.89 43.80 73.15
N ALA A 128 -56.19 44.03 72.96
CA ALA A 128 -57.01 43.30 72.01
C ALA A 128 -56.76 43.69 70.54
N ALA A 129 -56.24 44.90 70.29
CA ALA A 129 -55.95 45.43 68.96
C ALA A 129 -54.51 45.17 68.48
N VAL A 130 -53.64 44.58 69.32
CA VAL A 130 -52.29 44.18 68.91
C VAL A 130 -52.39 43.12 67.82
N PRO A 131 -51.80 43.34 66.63
CA PRO A 131 -51.80 42.34 65.59
C PRO A 131 -51.15 41.03 66.07
N PRO A 132 -51.66 39.85 65.67
CA PRO A 132 -51.10 38.56 66.08
C PRO A 132 -49.63 38.37 65.65
N GLY A 133 -49.15 39.17 64.69
CA GLY A 133 -47.76 39.21 64.24
C GLY A 133 -46.78 39.88 65.23
N LEU A 134 -47.26 40.66 66.19
CA LEU A 134 -46.43 41.44 67.12
C LEU A 134 -46.50 40.87 68.54
N GLN A 135 -45.38 40.35 69.05
CA GLN A 135 -45.28 39.91 70.44
C GLN A 135 -44.78 41.05 71.33
N VAL A 136 -45.72 41.81 71.89
CA VAL A 136 -45.44 43.00 72.71
C VAL A 136 -45.80 42.73 74.17
N SER A 137 -44.93 43.11 75.11
CA SER A 137 -45.18 42.94 76.54
C SER A 137 -46.16 44.01 77.08
N ASP A 138 -46.84 43.67 78.17
CA ASP A 138 -47.79 44.58 78.84
C ASP A 138 -47.13 45.90 79.29
N ASP A 139 -45.85 45.89 79.64
CA ASP A 139 -45.09 47.08 80.02
C ASP A 139 -44.86 48.04 78.83
N VAL A 140 -44.65 47.49 77.63
CA VAL A 140 -44.45 48.28 76.40
C VAL A 140 -45.76 48.89 75.94
N LEU A 141 -46.88 48.16 76.05
CA LEU A 141 -48.22 48.67 75.74
C LEU A 141 -48.65 49.79 76.68
N ASN A 142 -48.35 49.67 77.98
CA ASN A 142 -48.56 50.76 78.95
C ASN A 142 -47.67 51.96 78.67
N SER A 143 -46.40 51.71 78.30
CA SER A 143 -45.46 52.77 77.95
C SER A 143 -45.92 53.54 76.71
N LEU A 144 -46.43 52.84 75.67
CA LEU A 144 -47.02 53.44 74.46
C LEU A 144 -48.18 54.40 74.76
N LEU A 145 -49.09 54.02 75.67
CA LEU A 145 -50.24 54.85 76.07
C LEU A 145 -49.86 56.08 76.91
N SER A 146 -48.65 56.10 77.47
CA SER A 146 -48.13 57.18 78.30
C SER A 146 -47.34 58.26 77.54
N LEU A 147 -47.07 58.03 76.24
CA LEU A 147 -46.29 58.94 75.40
C LEU A 147 -47.10 60.17 74.99
N SER A 148 -46.42 61.31 74.85
CA SER A 148 -47.03 62.50 74.22
C SER A 148 -47.26 62.27 72.71
N PRO A 149 -48.17 63.01 72.05
CA PRO A 149 -48.38 62.88 70.61
C PRO A 149 -47.13 63.14 69.75
N GLN A 150 -46.20 63.98 70.24
CA GLN A 150 -44.91 64.23 69.59
C GLN A 150 -43.98 63.03 69.74
N GLU A 151 -43.85 62.49 70.95
CA GLU A 151 -43.03 61.28 71.20
C GLU A 151 -43.58 60.05 70.46
N LEU A 152 -44.90 59.90 70.37
CA LEU A 152 -45.53 58.78 69.64
C LEU A 152 -45.18 58.80 68.14
N ASN A 153 -45.16 59.99 67.52
CA ASN A 153 -44.73 60.14 66.13
C ASN A 153 -43.24 59.82 65.95
N THR A 154 -42.38 60.26 66.87
CA THR A 154 -40.94 59.93 66.85
C THR A 154 -40.73 58.43 66.99
N VAL A 155 -41.40 57.78 67.95
CA VAL A 155 -41.33 56.33 68.17
C VAL A 155 -41.79 55.56 66.93
N ARG A 156 -42.92 55.95 66.32
CA ARG A 156 -43.39 55.33 65.07
C ARG A 156 -42.36 55.42 63.96
N ASN A 157 -41.83 56.62 63.70
CA ASN A 157 -40.91 56.84 62.59
C ASN A 157 -39.59 56.09 62.80
N GLU A 158 -39.05 56.09 64.02
CA GLU A 158 -37.79 55.40 64.34
C GLU A 158 -37.95 53.87 64.35
N THR A 159 -39.06 53.33 64.84
CA THR A 159 -39.35 51.89 64.77
C THR A 159 -39.50 51.44 63.30
N ASN A 160 -40.27 52.16 62.48
CA ASN A 160 -40.43 51.83 61.06
C ASN A 160 -39.09 51.87 60.31
N ARG A 161 -38.29 52.93 60.53
CA ARG A 161 -36.96 53.10 59.92
C ARG A 161 -36.04 51.92 60.25
N MET A 162 -36.04 51.46 61.50
CA MET A 162 -35.21 50.33 61.91
C MET A 162 -35.71 49.02 61.29
N VAL A 163 -37.02 48.78 61.27
CA VAL A 163 -37.61 47.59 60.64
C VAL A 163 -37.31 47.53 59.14
N GLU A 164 -37.47 48.64 58.41
CA GLU A 164 -37.08 48.77 56.99
C GLU A 164 -35.58 48.50 56.80
N GLN A 165 -34.71 48.99 57.69
CA GLN A 165 -33.26 48.77 57.58
C GLN A 165 -32.86 47.31 57.83
N PHE A 166 -33.52 46.61 58.76
CA PHE A 166 -33.23 45.21 59.05
C PHE A 166 -33.83 44.26 58.02
N LEU A 167 -35.07 44.49 57.59
CA LEU A 167 -35.79 43.62 56.67
C LEU A 167 -35.62 43.99 55.18
N GLY A 168 -35.05 45.16 54.87
CA GLY A 168 -34.69 45.55 53.50
C GLY A 168 -33.46 44.82 52.93
N ARG A 169 -32.85 43.91 53.70
CA ARG A 169 -31.74 43.04 53.30
C ARG A 169 -32.03 41.58 53.64
N GLU A 170 -31.17 40.67 53.18
CA GLU A 170 -31.20 39.27 53.63
C GLU A 170 -31.04 39.23 55.16
N PHE A 171 -32.09 38.79 55.84
CA PHE A 171 -32.18 38.72 57.29
C PHE A 171 -32.48 37.27 57.69
N GLY A 172 -31.44 36.57 58.16
CA GLY A 172 -31.51 35.18 58.58
C GLY A 172 -31.67 35.00 60.10
N PRO A 173 -31.79 33.75 60.57
CA PRO A 173 -31.73 33.42 62.01
C PRO A 173 -30.47 33.94 62.71
N GLU A 174 -29.35 33.97 62.00
CA GLU A 174 -28.07 34.54 62.46
C GLU A 174 -28.15 36.05 62.71
N ASP A 175 -28.82 36.80 61.83
CA ASP A 175 -29.02 38.24 61.96
C ASP A 175 -30.00 38.55 63.10
N LEU A 176 -31.07 37.76 63.24
CA LEU A 176 -32.04 37.88 64.32
C LEU A 176 -31.40 37.72 65.70
N ALA A 177 -30.42 36.82 65.86
CA ALA A 177 -29.70 36.62 67.12
C ALA A 177 -28.82 37.83 67.51
N SER A 178 -28.32 38.59 66.52
CA SER A 178 -27.51 39.79 66.74
C SER A 178 -28.30 41.09 66.75
N ALA A 179 -29.58 41.05 66.35
CA ALA A 179 -30.46 42.20 66.23
C ALA A 179 -30.61 43.03 67.52
N PRO A 180 -30.73 42.46 68.74
CA PRO A 180 -30.86 43.26 69.97
C PRO A 180 -29.69 44.24 70.18
N SER A 181 -28.46 43.76 70.01
CA SER A 181 -27.26 44.60 70.17
C SER A 181 -27.15 45.67 69.08
N GLU A 182 -27.61 45.39 67.87
CA GLU A 182 -27.60 46.36 66.77
C GLU A 182 -28.68 47.44 66.95
N VAL A 183 -29.87 47.06 67.39
CA VAL A 183 -30.94 48.00 67.76
C VAL A 183 -30.47 48.93 68.88
N ASP A 184 -29.86 48.37 69.94
CA ASP A 184 -29.30 49.16 71.05
C ASP A 184 -28.26 50.17 70.56
N ARG A 185 -27.35 49.78 69.66
CA ARG A 185 -26.35 50.68 69.07
C ARG A 185 -26.99 51.85 68.33
N GLN A 186 -28.04 51.60 67.55
CA GLN A 186 -28.74 52.65 66.80
C GLN A 186 -29.52 53.60 67.72
N LEU A 187 -29.98 53.14 68.89
CA LEU A 187 -30.72 53.95 69.86
C LEU A 187 -29.84 54.90 70.70
N VAL A 188 -28.53 54.63 70.84
CA VAL A 188 -27.62 55.48 71.63
C VAL A 188 -27.49 56.90 71.06
N GLY A 189 -27.59 57.05 69.74
CA GLY A 189 -27.45 58.33 69.05
C GLY A 189 -28.71 59.21 69.00
N LEU A 190 -29.83 58.74 69.55
CA LEU A 190 -31.12 59.43 69.49
C LEU A 190 -31.46 60.06 70.85
N ASP A 191 -31.89 61.32 70.83
CA ASP A 191 -32.40 62.04 72.00
C ASP A 191 -33.84 61.60 72.29
N LEU A 192 -33.98 60.58 73.14
CA LEU A 192 -35.22 59.89 73.43
C LEU A 192 -35.45 59.79 74.92
N SER A 193 -36.72 59.94 75.34
CA SER A 193 -37.11 59.63 76.72
C SER A 193 -36.91 58.14 77.01
N ARG A 194 -36.75 57.79 78.30
CA ARG A 194 -36.53 56.40 78.72
C ARG A 194 -37.65 55.47 78.22
N ASN A 195 -38.89 55.94 78.22
CA ASN A 195 -40.05 55.19 77.74
C ASN A 195 -40.03 55.06 76.22
N ALA A 196 -39.74 56.13 75.47
CA ALA A 196 -39.62 56.08 74.02
C ALA A 196 -38.53 55.09 73.57
N ARG A 197 -37.36 55.10 74.23
CA ARG A 197 -36.27 54.16 73.93
C ARG A 197 -36.65 52.70 74.19
N LEU A 198 -37.30 52.41 75.33
CA LEU A 198 -37.77 51.07 75.66
C LEU A 198 -38.82 50.57 74.66
N VAL A 199 -39.73 51.44 74.23
CA VAL A 199 -40.77 51.09 73.26
C VAL A 199 -40.16 50.81 71.89
N ILE A 200 -39.27 51.68 71.38
CA ILE A 200 -38.63 51.46 70.07
C ILE A 200 -37.85 50.15 70.08
N HIS A 201 -37.03 49.90 71.11
CA HIS A 201 -36.24 48.67 71.21
C HIS A 201 -37.12 47.41 71.11
N ASN A 202 -38.16 47.33 71.95
CA ASN A 202 -38.99 46.13 72.02
C ASN A 202 -39.91 45.97 70.81
N LEU A 203 -40.46 47.06 70.26
CA LEU A 203 -41.30 46.99 69.07
C LEU A 203 -40.50 46.63 67.83
N THR A 204 -39.29 47.18 67.67
CA THR A 204 -38.41 46.81 66.56
C THR A 204 -38.13 45.32 66.63
N LEU A 205 -37.65 44.79 67.77
CA LEU A 205 -37.36 43.36 67.91
C LEU A 205 -38.60 42.45 67.74
N ALA A 206 -39.75 42.87 68.24
CA ALA A 206 -41.01 42.13 68.07
C ALA A 206 -41.48 42.06 66.60
N SER A 207 -40.99 42.97 65.76
CA SER A 207 -41.34 43.07 64.33
C SER A 207 -40.35 42.32 63.42
N LEU A 208 -39.16 41.95 63.91
CA LEU A 208 -38.15 41.27 63.10
C LEU A 208 -38.43 39.78 62.98
N ARG A 209 -38.47 39.28 61.74
CA ARG A 209 -38.58 37.86 61.40
C ARG A 209 -37.68 37.52 60.22
N PRO A 210 -37.14 36.30 60.11
CA PRO A 210 -36.29 35.93 58.98
C PRO A 210 -37.04 36.07 57.64
N ASN A 211 -36.44 36.76 56.67
CA ASN A 211 -36.99 37.00 55.33
C ASN A 211 -36.15 36.33 54.22
N LYS A 212 -35.19 35.50 54.61
CA LYS A 212 -34.24 34.82 53.73
C LYS A 212 -34.86 33.55 53.11
N LEU A 213 -35.21 33.59 51.82
CA LEU A 213 -35.80 32.47 51.07
C LEU A 213 -34.78 31.78 50.16
N TYR A 214 -34.80 30.45 50.10
CA TYR A 214 -33.94 29.67 49.22
C TYR A 214 -34.41 29.76 47.76
N ASP A 215 -33.57 30.33 46.87
CA ASP A 215 -33.86 30.42 45.44
C ASP A 215 -33.37 29.15 44.73
N VAL A 216 -34.29 28.20 44.58
CA VAL A 216 -34.05 26.92 43.88
C VAL A 216 -33.67 27.17 42.43
N LYS A 217 -34.36 28.09 41.74
CA LYS A 217 -34.18 28.32 40.30
C LYS A 217 -32.80 28.90 40.02
N ARG A 218 -32.40 29.94 40.77
CA ARG A 218 -31.09 30.57 40.63
C ARG A 218 -29.96 29.62 41.01
N THR A 219 -30.15 28.80 42.04
CA THR A 219 -29.16 27.79 42.42
C THR A 219 -28.97 26.75 41.32
N GLU A 220 -30.05 26.28 40.70
CA GLU A 220 -29.97 25.27 39.64
C GLU A 220 -29.42 25.82 38.31
N GLU A 221 -29.75 27.08 37.98
CA GLU A 221 -29.13 27.80 36.85
C GLU A 221 -27.60 27.90 37.00
N LEU A 222 -27.12 28.28 38.18
CA LEU A 222 -25.68 28.37 38.46
C LEU A 222 -25.01 26.99 38.46
N ARG A 223 -25.70 25.95 38.94
CA ARG A 223 -25.22 24.55 38.84
C ARG A 223 -25.08 24.10 37.40
N GLN A 224 -26.05 24.43 36.54
CA GLN A 224 -25.98 24.09 35.13
C GLN A 224 -24.84 24.84 34.43
N GLN A 225 -24.67 26.14 34.69
CA GLN A 225 -23.53 26.91 34.18
C GLN A 225 -22.18 26.35 34.66
N ALA A 226 -22.12 25.88 35.91
CA ALA A 226 -20.94 25.20 36.43
C ALA A 226 -20.65 23.89 35.70
N ARG A 227 -21.67 23.12 35.28
CA ARG A 227 -21.49 21.91 34.45
C ARG A 227 -21.02 22.25 33.05
N ASP A 228 -21.61 23.27 32.43
CA ASP A 228 -21.33 23.63 31.04
C ASP A 228 -19.94 24.27 30.87
N SER A 229 -19.38 24.85 31.94
CA SER A 229 -18.02 25.40 31.96
C SER A 229 -16.92 24.37 32.15
N VAL A 230 -17.24 23.11 32.46
CA VAL A 230 -16.24 22.04 32.60
C VAL A 230 -15.81 21.55 31.20
N PRO A 231 -14.52 21.67 30.84
CA PRO A 231 -14.02 21.13 29.58
C PRO A 231 -14.04 19.60 29.60
N ASP A 232 -14.30 19.01 28.44
CA ASP A 232 -14.28 17.57 28.26
C ASP A 232 -12.88 16.99 28.60
N VAL A 233 -12.88 15.83 29.24
CA VAL A 233 -11.67 15.06 29.53
C VAL A 233 -11.35 14.19 28.32
N TRP A 234 -10.18 14.40 27.73
CA TRP A 234 -9.75 13.67 26.53
C TRP A 234 -8.84 12.51 26.88
N ILE A 235 -9.09 11.36 26.26
CA ILE A 235 -8.16 10.23 26.13
C ILE A 235 -7.35 10.48 24.87
N GLN A 236 -6.02 10.51 24.99
CA GLN A 236 -5.13 10.81 23.87
C GLN A 236 -4.72 9.53 23.12
N LYS A 237 -4.61 9.61 21.80
CA LYS A 237 -4.08 8.55 20.95
C LYS A 237 -2.70 8.11 21.44
N GLY A 238 -2.54 6.80 21.65
CA GLY A 238 -1.31 6.18 22.15
C GLY A 238 -1.21 6.10 23.68
N GLU A 239 -2.13 6.71 24.43
CA GLU A 239 -2.22 6.55 25.88
C GLU A 239 -2.54 5.10 26.25
N ILE A 240 -1.87 4.56 27.28
CA ILE A 240 -2.16 3.22 27.78
C ILE A 240 -3.44 3.29 28.63
N VAL A 241 -4.49 2.64 28.13
CA VAL A 241 -5.81 2.56 28.79
C VAL A 241 -5.83 1.43 29.80
N VAL A 242 -5.17 0.31 29.48
CA VAL A 242 -5.05 -0.89 30.34
C VAL A 242 -3.67 -1.47 30.20
N ARG A 243 -3.02 -1.85 31.30
CA ARG A 243 -1.77 -2.63 31.29
C ARG A 243 -2.04 -4.13 31.36
N ALA A 244 -1.15 -4.92 30.78
CA ALA A 244 -1.14 -6.36 30.97
C ALA A 244 -1.00 -6.69 32.48
N GLY A 245 -1.86 -7.57 32.98
CA GLY A 245 -1.97 -7.93 34.40
C GLY A 245 -2.87 -7.00 35.23
N GLU A 246 -3.42 -5.92 34.66
CA GLU A 246 -4.33 -5.00 35.35
C GLU A 246 -5.76 -5.53 35.37
N ARG A 247 -6.48 -5.29 36.47
CA ARG A 247 -7.89 -5.66 36.62
C ARG A 247 -8.79 -4.60 36.00
N ILE A 248 -9.70 -5.02 35.13
CA ILE A 248 -10.66 -4.14 34.46
C ILE A 248 -11.65 -3.57 35.47
N THR A 249 -11.58 -2.26 35.73
CA THR A 249 -12.54 -1.51 36.54
C THR A 249 -13.69 -0.96 35.68
N PRO A 250 -14.81 -0.50 36.28
CA PRO A 250 -15.88 0.17 35.54
C PRO A 250 -15.41 1.40 34.75
N GLU A 251 -14.45 2.15 35.28
CA GLU A 251 -13.86 3.32 34.61
C GLU A 251 -13.08 2.89 33.36
N ILE A 252 -12.23 1.87 33.49
CA ILE A 252 -11.51 1.27 32.37
C ILE A 252 -12.49 0.78 31.29
N LEU A 253 -13.57 0.10 31.70
CA LEU A 253 -14.57 -0.41 30.77
C LEU A 253 -15.29 0.72 30.03
N SER A 254 -15.58 1.84 30.70
CA SER A 254 -16.14 3.04 30.06
C SER A 254 -15.17 3.63 29.03
N ARG A 255 -13.89 3.78 29.38
CA ARG A 255 -12.86 4.27 28.46
C ARG A 255 -12.70 3.37 27.24
N LEU A 256 -12.74 2.05 27.42
CA LEU A 256 -12.72 1.08 26.31
C LEU A 256 -13.97 1.18 25.43
N ARG A 257 -15.14 1.52 26.00
CA ARG A 257 -16.37 1.77 25.24
C ARG A 257 -16.27 3.06 24.43
N ASP A 258 -15.80 4.15 25.03
CA ASP A 258 -15.63 5.45 24.38
C ASP A 258 -14.63 5.38 23.22
N LEU A 259 -13.63 4.51 23.33
CA LEU A 259 -12.67 4.20 22.26
C LEU A 259 -13.16 3.15 21.24
N ASN A 260 -14.39 2.65 21.38
CA ASN A 260 -14.98 1.60 20.54
C ASN A 260 -14.12 0.31 20.47
N LEU A 261 -13.39 0.01 21.56
CA LEU A 261 -12.52 -1.15 21.70
C LEU A 261 -13.23 -2.37 22.29
N LEU A 262 -14.46 -2.22 22.78
CA LEU A 262 -15.26 -3.35 23.25
C LEU A 262 -15.89 -4.12 22.08
N ALA A 263 -15.97 -5.44 22.24
CA ALA A 263 -16.61 -6.36 21.30
C ALA A 263 -18.13 -6.19 21.28
N GLU A 264 -18.62 -5.10 20.71
CA GLU A 264 -19.95 -5.05 20.13
C GLU A 264 -19.92 -5.65 18.71
N GLN A 265 -21.08 -6.11 18.21
CA GLN A 265 -21.30 -6.78 16.91
C GLN A 265 -20.29 -6.38 15.82
N PRO A 266 -19.83 -7.32 14.95
CA PRO A 266 -18.88 -7.01 13.89
C PRO A 266 -19.38 -5.82 13.08
N ASN A 267 -18.57 -4.77 12.94
CA ASN A 267 -18.95 -3.64 12.11
C ASN A 267 -18.80 -4.03 10.64
N TYR A 268 -19.80 -4.74 10.11
CA TYR A 268 -19.82 -5.26 8.74
C TYR A 268 -19.57 -4.16 7.69
N ARG A 269 -19.86 -2.89 8.00
CA ARG A 269 -19.57 -1.76 7.11
C ARG A 269 -18.07 -1.57 6.88
N LEU A 270 -17.24 -1.75 7.90
CA LEU A 270 -15.79 -1.60 7.79
C LEU A 270 -15.17 -2.78 7.00
N PHE A 271 -15.65 -4.00 7.24
CA PHE A 271 -15.27 -5.19 6.45
C PHE A 271 -15.64 -5.03 4.97
N LEU A 272 -16.85 -4.54 4.68
CA LEU A 272 -17.33 -4.28 3.33
C LEU A 272 -16.56 -3.14 2.66
N GLY A 273 -16.30 -2.04 3.38
CA GLY A 273 -15.51 -0.92 2.88
C GLY A 273 -14.10 -1.36 2.46
N PHE A 274 -13.42 -2.14 3.31
CA PHE A 274 -12.12 -2.69 2.97
C PHE A 274 -12.18 -3.67 1.79
N ALA A 275 -13.22 -4.50 1.70
CA ALA A 275 -13.43 -5.40 0.56
C ALA A 275 -13.59 -4.61 -0.75
N VAL A 276 -14.32 -3.49 -0.73
CA VAL A 276 -14.49 -2.60 -1.90
C VAL A 276 -13.15 -1.97 -2.31
N VAL A 277 -12.32 -1.54 -1.35
CA VAL A 277 -10.98 -0.99 -1.64
C VAL A 277 -10.10 -2.03 -2.33
N ILE A 278 -10.00 -3.24 -1.78
CA ILE A 278 -9.21 -4.34 -2.39
C ILE A 278 -9.76 -4.73 -3.76
N ALA A 279 -11.09 -4.84 -3.90
CA ALA A 279 -11.72 -5.11 -5.18
C ALA A 279 -11.42 -4.01 -6.21
N GLY A 280 -11.42 -2.75 -5.80
CA GLY A 280 -11.05 -1.60 -6.63
C GLY A 280 -9.61 -1.67 -7.12
N LEU A 281 -8.66 -1.97 -6.24
CA LEU A 281 -7.24 -2.11 -6.56
C LEU A 281 -6.98 -3.27 -7.54
N VAL A 282 -7.57 -4.44 -7.29
CA VAL A 282 -7.46 -5.60 -8.19
C VAL A 282 -8.15 -5.34 -9.52
N SER A 283 -9.30 -4.66 -9.52
CA SER A 283 -9.99 -4.27 -10.75
C SER A 283 -9.18 -3.28 -11.57
N ALA A 284 -8.51 -2.31 -10.93
CA ALA A 284 -7.61 -1.38 -11.62
C ALA A 284 -6.44 -2.13 -12.29
N LEU A 285 -5.84 -3.10 -11.59
CA LEU A 285 -4.79 -3.96 -12.16
C LEU A 285 -5.33 -4.81 -13.33
N ALA A 286 -6.49 -5.43 -13.17
CA ALA A 286 -7.12 -6.23 -14.23
C ALA A 286 -7.43 -5.37 -15.46
N LEU A 287 -7.99 -4.17 -15.28
CA LEU A 287 -8.27 -3.23 -16.37
C LEU A 287 -7.01 -2.77 -17.09
N TYR A 288 -5.93 -2.47 -16.35
CA TYR A 288 -4.65 -2.12 -16.94
C TYR A 288 -4.12 -3.26 -17.81
N ILE A 289 -4.11 -4.49 -17.29
CA ILE A 289 -3.60 -5.67 -18.01
C ILE A 289 -4.45 -5.96 -19.26
N GLU A 290 -5.77 -6.02 -19.11
CA GLU A 290 -6.69 -6.37 -20.20
C GLU A 290 -6.69 -5.34 -21.34
N ARG A 291 -6.36 -4.07 -21.07
CA ARG A 291 -6.33 -3.01 -22.10
C ARG A 291 -4.95 -2.76 -22.70
N ILE A 292 -3.89 -2.85 -21.91
CA ILE A 292 -2.56 -2.39 -22.31
C ILE A 292 -1.61 -3.58 -22.56
N GLN A 293 -1.71 -4.66 -21.79
CA GLN A 293 -0.71 -5.73 -21.73
C GLN A 293 -1.14 -7.01 -22.47
N LYS A 294 -1.22 -6.94 -23.81
CA LYS A 294 -1.65 -8.07 -24.66
C LYS A 294 -0.89 -9.37 -24.38
N LYS A 295 0.44 -9.30 -24.21
CA LYS A 295 1.29 -10.47 -23.92
C LYS A 295 0.86 -11.22 -22.65
N ILE A 296 0.46 -10.49 -21.61
CA ILE A 296 0.01 -11.08 -20.34
C ILE A 296 -1.41 -11.64 -20.47
N VAL A 297 -2.29 -10.95 -21.20
CA VAL A 297 -3.67 -11.40 -21.45
C VAL A 297 -3.71 -12.74 -22.19
N GLU A 298 -2.79 -12.95 -23.14
CA GLU A 298 -2.68 -14.17 -23.94
C GLU A 298 -2.05 -15.34 -23.17
N SER A 299 -1.43 -15.08 -22.01
CA SER A 299 -0.74 -16.09 -21.21
C SER A 299 -1.10 -16.00 -19.73
N ASN A 300 -2.03 -16.84 -19.29
CA ASN A 300 -2.40 -16.98 -17.88
C ASN A 300 -1.20 -17.39 -17.01
N ARG A 301 -0.17 -18.04 -17.58
CA ARG A 301 1.10 -18.31 -16.87
C ARG A 301 1.79 -17.01 -16.45
N LEU A 302 1.85 -16.02 -17.35
CA LEU A 302 2.42 -14.70 -17.06
C LEU A 302 1.59 -13.95 -16.01
N LEU A 303 0.26 -14.09 -16.05
CA LEU A 303 -0.59 -13.51 -15.02
C LEU A 303 -0.38 -14.16 -13.64
N VAL A 304 -0.20 -15.48 -13.58
CA VAL A 304 0.14 -16.19 -12.33
C VAL A 304 1.49 -15.71 -11.78
N VAL A 305 2.49 -15.50 -12.64
CA VAL A 305 3.78 -14.94 -12.22
C VAL A 305 3.60 -13.56 -11.61
N LEU A 306 2.86 -12.66 -12.28
CA LEU A 306 2.58 -11.33 -11.75
C LEU A 306 1.82 -11.41 -10.41
N GLY A 307 0.79 -12.25 -10.33
CA GLY A 307 0.04 -12.49 -9.09
C GLY A 307 0.93 -13.00 -7.96
N LEU A 308 1.87 -13.90 -8.25
CA LEU A 308 2.83 -14.41 -7.27
C LEU A 308 3.77 -13.29 -6.78
N ILE A 309 4.27 -12.43 -7.65
CA ILE A 309 5.08 -11.27 -7.26
C ILE A 309 4.26 -10.34 -6.35
N VAL A 310 3.01 -10.05 -6.71
CA VAL A 310 2.10 -9.21 -5.91
C VAL A 310 1.87 -9.82 -4.52
N VAL A 311 1.65 -11.13 -4.45
CA VAL A 311 1.48 -11.86 -3.18
C VAL A 311 2.77 -11.88 -2.36
N ILE A 312 3.94 -12.07 -2.98
CA ILE A 312 5.24 -12.03 -2.28
C ILE A 312 5.43 -10.67 -1.62
N VAL A 313 5.21 -9.57 -2.35
CA VAL A 313 5.33 -8.22 -1.78
C VAL A 313 4.32 -8.01 -0.65
N ALA A 314 3.07 -8.46 -0.81
CA ALA A 314 2.07 -8.38 0.25
C ALA A 314 2.49 -9.19 1.50
N LEU A 315 3.08 -10.36 1.33
CA LEU A 315 3.63 -11.18 2.41
C LEU A 315 4.84 -10.53 3.08
N GLU A 316 5.73 -9.89 2.33
CA GLU A 316 6.86 -9.13 2.87
C GLU A 316 6.35 -8.00 3.76
N VAL A 317 5.42 -7.18 3.27
CA VAL A 317 4.80 -6.10 4.05
C VAL A 317 4.13 -6.65 5.31
N LYS A 318 3.33 -7.71 5.16
CA LYS A 318 2.63 -8.35 6.28
C LYS A 318 3.61 -8.91 7.31
N GLY A 319 4.70 -9.54 6.86
CA GLY A 319 5.77 -10.07 7.72
C GLY A 319 6.46 -8.97 8.53
N VAL A 320 6.89 -7.89 7.89
CA VAL A 320 7.52 -6.74 8.58
C VAL A 320 6.52 -6.09 9.54
N SER A 321 5.25 -5.93 9.15
CA SER A 321 4.18 -5.41 10.01
C SER A 321 3.96 -6.26 11.26
N MET A 322 3.93 -7.59 11.13
CA MET A 322 3.79 -8.50 12.27
C MET A 322 4.97 -8.38 13.25
N ILE A 323 6.20 -8.31 12.73
CA ILE A 323 7.40 -8.10 13.56
C ILE A 323 7.36 -6.72 14.24
N SER A 324 6.98 -5.68 13.50
CA SER A 324 6.86 -4.30 14.03
C SER A 324 5.90 -4.22 15.21
N ARG A 325 4.72 -4.86 15.09
CA ARG A 325 3.71 -4.90 16.17
C ARG A 325 4.16 -5.76 17.36
N GLN A 326 4.83 -6.90 17.13
CA GLN A 326 5.27 -7.79 18.20
C GLN A 326 6.35 -7.17 19.10
N PHE A 327 7.21 -6.31 18.54
CA PHE A 327 8.34 -5.69 19.26
C PHE A 327 8.17 -4.18 19.52
N ASP A 328 6.99 -3.60 19.25
CA ASP A 328 6.69 -2.15 19.36
C ASP A 328 7.69 -1.26 18.58
N LEU A 329 8.13 -1.75 17.41
CA LEU A 329 9.13 -1.10 16.56
C LEU A 329 8.46 -0.35 15.40
N THR A 330 7.78 0.75 15.70
CA THR A 330 7.05 1.57 14.71
C THR A 330 7.92 2.08 13.56
N SER A 331 9.22 2.31 13.78
CA SER A 331 10.16 2.74 12.74
C SER A 331 10.46 1.67 11.67
N LEU A 332 10.14 0.38 11.92
CA LEU A 332 10.30 -0.69 10.94
C LEU A 332 9.42 -0.53 9.69
N GLY A 333 8.42 0.35 9.71
CA GLY A 333 7.66 0.71 8.51
C GLY A 333 8.50 1.28 7.38
N TYR A 334 9.73 1.75 7.65
CA TYR A 334 10.68 2.19 6.61
C TYR A 334 11.58 1.07 6.07
N PHE A 335 11.46 -0.15 6.58
CA PHE A 335 12.13 -1.36 6.09
C PHE A 335 11.09 -2.29 5.43
N VAL A 336 10.44 -1.81 4.37
CA VAL A 336 9.44 -2.58 3.61
C VAL A 336 9.96 -2.72 2.18
N PRO A 337 10.45 -3.90 1.78
CA PRO A 337 11.20 -4.06 0.52
C PRO A 337 10.31 -4.14 -0.72
N VAL A 338 9.31 -3.26 -0.84
CA VAL A 338 8.39 -3.20 -1.99
C VAL A 338 9.08 -2.99 -3.34
N ALA A 339 10.31 -2.45 -3.34
CA ALA A 339 11.13 -2.30 -4.52
C ALA A 339 11.53 -3.65 -5.15
N VAL A 340 11.49 -4.75 -4.39
CA VAL A 340 11.66 -6.11 -4.93
C VAL A 340 10.63 -6.38 -6.02
N GLY A 341 9.36 -6.10 -5.72
CA GLY A 341 8.27 -6.32 -6.67
C GLY A 341 8.41 -5.48 -7.93
N SER A 342 8.71 -4.19 -7.78
CA SER A 342 8.82 -3.29 -8.92
C SER A 342 10.03 -3.63 -9.80
N MET A 343 11.18 -4.00 -9.21
CA MET A 343 12.35 -4.46 -9.96
C MET A 343 12.07 -5.77 -10.71
N LEU A 344 11.47 -6.76 -10.05
CA LEU A 344 11.10 -8.04 -10.69
C LEU A 344 10.13 -7.81 -11.85
N VAL A 345 9.11 -6.97 -11.65
CA VAL A 345 8.13 -6.68 -12.72
C VAL A 345 8.78 -5.96 -13.89
N THR A 346 9.67 -5.00 -13.66
CA THR A 346 10.40 -4.33 -14.76
C THR A 346 11.24 -5.33 -15.58
N MET A 347 11.91 -6.28 -14.92
CA MET A 347 12.84 -7.20 -15.59
C MET A 347 12.13 -8.39 -16.28
N LEU A 348 11.00 -8.85 -15.74
CA LEU A 348 10.23 -9.98 -16.27
C LEU A 348 9.16 -9.55 -17.27
N PHE A 349 8.68 -8.31 -17.18
CA PHE A 349 7.65 -7.75 -18.05
C PHE A 349 8.18 -6.46 -18.69
N ASP A 350 7.77 -5.31 -18.16
CA ASP A 350 8.17 -4.00 -18.65
C ASP A 350 8.02 -2.91 -17.58
N LEU A 351 8.65 -1.77 -17.85
CA LEU A 351 8.67 -0.61 -16.96
C LEU A 351 7.27 0.01 -16.73
N SER A 352 6.39 0.00 -17.74
CA SER A 352 5.06 0.63 -17.64
C SER A 352 4.19 -0.11 -16.61
N LEU A 353 4.20 -1.44 -16.67
CA LEU A 353 3.52 -2.27 -15.68
C LEU A 353 4.16 -2.11 -14.29
N ALA A 354 5.50 -2.04 -14.21
CA ALA A 354 6.20 -1.87 -12.94
C ALA A 354 5.83 -0.56 -12.23
N VAL A 355 5.72 0.54 -12.97
CA VAL A 355 5.24 1.83 -12.44
C VAL A 355 3.82 1.69 -11.90
N PHE A 356 2.91 1.05 -12.65
CA PHE A 356 1.54 0.84 -12.21
C PHE A 356 1.45 0.03 -10.91
N VAL A 357 2.16 -1.11 -10.82
CA VAL A 357 2.14 -1.94 -9.60
C VAL A 357 2.89 -1.29 -8.43
N SER A 358 3.78 -0.32 -8.68
CA SER A 358 4.44 0.44 -7.60
C SER A 358 3.43 1.27 -6.80
N PHE A 359 2.38 1.81 -7.46
CA PHE A 359 1.25 2.43 -6.76
C PHE A 359 0.48 1.40 -5.94
N LEU A 360 0.24 0.20 -6.47
CA LEU A 360 -0.44 -0.87 -5.72
C LEU A 360 0.37 -1.29 -4.47
N PHE A 361 1.68 -1.46 -4.62
CA PHE A 361 2.56 -1.84 -3.51
C PHE A 361 2.67 -0.77 -2.42
N SER A 362 2.57 0.52 -2.78
CA SER A 362 2.54 1.57 -1.78
C SER A 362 1.28 1.52 -0.91
N PHE A 363 0.12 1.18 -1.47
CA PHE A 363 -1.10 0.93 -0.68
C PHE A 363 -0.94 -0.25 0.26
N PHE A 364 -0.26 -1.33 -0.16
CA PHE A 364 0.03 -2.44 0.76
C PHE A 364 0.87 -1.99 1.94
N ALA A 365 1.93 -1.21 1.70
CA ALA A 365 2.74 -0.63 2.76
C ALA A 365 1.91 0.25 3.70
N ALA A 366 0.97 1.05 3.18
CA ALA A 366 0.04 1.83 4.00
C ALA A 366 -0.81 0.92 4.91
N PHE A 367 -1.47 -0.10 4.33
CA PHE A 367 -2.32 -1.03 5.09
C PHE A 367 -1.54 -1.82 6.14
N GLY A 368 -0.26 -2.12 5.89
CA GLY A 368 0.61 -2.81 6.82
C GLY A 368 0.96 -1.99 8.07
N PHE A 369 0.97 -0.67 7.98
CA PHE A 369 1.48 0.24 9.02
C PHE A 369 0.46 1.33 9.36
N ASP A 370 -0.75 0.89 9.75
CA ASP A 370 -1.83 1.72 10.30
C ASP A 370 -2.18 2.95 9.43
N ASP A 371 -2.25 2.72 8.11
CA ASP A 371 -2.57 3.71 7.08
C ASP A 371 -1.62 4.92 7.07
N SER A 372 -0.35 4.71 7.45
CA SER A 372 0.68 5.73 7.49
C SER A 372 1.02 6.26 6.09
N PHE A 373 0.64 7.51 5.83
CA PHE A 373 1.00 8.23 4.61
C PHE A 373 2.53 8.34 4.42
N ALA A 374 3.31 8.46 5.50
CA ALA A 374 4.77 8.52 5.42
C ALA A 374 5.39 7.22 4.90
N VAL A 375 4.90 6.08 5.39
CA VAL A 375 5.34 4.75 4.93
C VAL A 375 4.91 4.54 3.48
N GLN A 376 3.68 4.91 3.12
CA GLN A 376 3.17 4.84 1.75
C GLN A 376 4.03 5.65 0.78
N PHE A 377 4.34 6.90 1.11
CA PHE A 377 5.12 7.78 0.24
C PHE A 377 6.54 7.26 0.02
N VAL A 378 7.26 6.89 1.10
CA VAL A 378 8.61 6.31 1.00
C VAL A 378 8.59 5.04 0.15
N SER A 379 7.63 4.14 0.41
CA SER A 379 7.46 2.89 -0.35
C SER A 379 7.19 3.14 -1.85
N LEU A 380 6.38 4.14 -2.18
CA LEU A 380 6.09 4.51 -3.57
C LEU A 380 7.35 5.00 -4.29
N VAL A 381 8.05 5.96 -3.70
CA VAL A 381 9.23 6.57 -4.34
C VAL A 381 10.37 5.54 -4.43
N GLY A 382 10.57 4.72 -3.41
CA GLY A 382 11.52 3.60 -3.44
C GLY A 382 11.19 2.56 -4.51
N ALA A 383 9.93 2.15 -4.63
CA ALA A 383 9.49 1.22 -5.68
C ALA A 383 9.69 1.79 -7.09
N LEU A 384 9.35 3.07 -7.31
CA LEU A 384 9.59 3.74 -8.58
C LEU A 384 11.09 3.85 -8.89
N ALA A 385 11.91 4.26 -7.92
CA ALA A 385 13.36 4.33 -8.07
C ALA A 385 13.95 2.98 -8.47
N GLY A 386 13.49 1.90 -7.83
CA GLY A 386 13.88 0.54 -8.19
C GLY A 386 13.50 0.19 -9.62
N ALA A 387 12.24 0.45 -10.02
CA ALA A 387 11.74 0.18 -11.36
C ALA A 387 12.56 0.90 -12.44
N PHE A 388 12.81 2.20 -12.28
CA PHE A 388 13.58 2.99 -13.24
C PHE A 388 15.06 2.59 -13.26
N ALA A 389 15.65 2.29 -12.10
CA ALA A 389 17.06 1.90 -12.02
C ALA A 389 17.35 0.58 -12.75
N VAL A 390 16.38 -0.34 -12.82
CA VAL A 390 16.54 -1.63 -13.53
C VAL A 390 15.97 -1.67 -14.95
N ALA A 391 15.43 -0.56 -15.46
CA ALA A 391 14.77 -0.51 -16.78
C ALA A 391 15.65 -0.95 -17.97
N ARG A 392 16.98 -0.91 -17.82
CA ARG A 392 17.94 -1.32 -18.87
C ARG A 392 19.00 -2.29 -18.34
N VAL A 393 18.61 -3.22 -17.47
CA VAL A 393 19.53 -4.24 -16.94
C VAL A 393 20.03 -5.16 -18.04
N LYS A 394 21.35 -5.22 -18.19
CA LYS A 394 22.05 -6.24 -19.00
C LYS A 394 23.01 -7.10 -18.17
N GLN A 395 23.26 -6.73 -16.92
CA GLN A 395 24.23 -7.36 -16.04
C GLN A 395 23.71 -7.40 -14.59
N ARG A 396 24.04 -8.47 -13.86
CA ARG A 396 23.58 -8.68 -12.47
C ARG A 396 24.02 -7.55 -11.53
N PHE A 397 25.19 -6.97 -11.75
CA PHE A 397 25.71 -5.84 -10.96
C PHE A 397 24.80 -4.59 -11.02
N VAL A 398 24.00 -4.43 -12.08
CA VAL A 398 23.06 -3.31 -12.20
C VAL A 398 21.95 -3.41 -11.14
N ILE A 399 21.55 -4.62 -10.74
CA ILE A 399 20.55 -4.83 -9.67
C ILE A 399 21.12 -4.34 -8.32
N VAL A 400 22.39 -4.64 -8.04
CA VAL A 400 23.07 -4.15 -6.82
C VAL A 400 23.13 -2.62 -6.81
N ARG A 401 23.53 -2.01 -7.94
CA ARG A 401 23.50 -0.54 -8.09
C ARG A 401 22.10 0.03 -7.91
N ALA A 402 21.07 -0.65 -8.41
CA ALA A 402 19.68 -0.23 -8.22
C ALA A 402 19.28 -0.25 -6.74
N GLY A 403 19.75 -1.21 -5.95
CA GLY A 403 19.59 -1.22 -4.48
C GLY A 403 20.18 0.02 -3.81
N PHE A 404 21.37 0.45 -4.22
CA PHE A 404 21.95 1.70 -3.73
C PHE A 404 21.12 2.93 -4.13
N VAL A 405 20.56 2.96 -5.34
CA VAL A 405 19.67 4.05 -5.78
C VAL A 405 18.41 4.09 -4.92
N VAL A 406 17.76 2.95 -4.69
CA VAL A 406 16.59 2.85 -3.80
C VAL A 406 16.94 3.31 -2.39
N ALA A 407 18.06 2.85 -1.83
CA ALA A 407 18.51 3.25 -0.50
C ALA A 407 18.69 4.77 -0.34
N ILE A 408 19.33 5.43 -1.31
CA ILE A 408 19.52 6.89 -1.30
C ILE A 408 18.17 7.60 -1.39
N VAL A 409 17.30 7.14 -2.29
CA VAL A 409 15.98 7.73 -2.50
C VAL A 409 15.10 7.56 -1.27
N ASP A 410 15.10 6.38 -0.64
CA ASP A 410 14.37 6.11 0.59
C ASP A 410 14.89 7.00 1.72
N MET A 411 16.20 7.15 1.89
CA MET A 411 16.77 8.06 2.90
C MET A 411 16.31 9.51 2.70
N ILE A 412 16.31 10.00 1.45
CA ILE A 412 15.83 11.36 1.13
C ILE A 412 14.34 11.48 1.43
N ALA A 413 13.53 10.50 1.02
CA ALA A 413 12.09 10.49 1.25
C ALA A 413 11.76 10.43 2.75
N ILE A 414 12.47 9.60 3.52
CA ILE A 414 12.34 9.51 4.98
C ILE A 414 12.68 10.85 5.64
N ALA A 415 13.80 11.47 5.26
CA ALA A 415 14.20 12.77 5.78
C ALA A 415 13.15 13.85 5.48
N ALA A 416 12.61 13.87 4.26
CA ALA A 416 11.56 14.81 3.85
C ALA A 416 10.26 14.60 4.63
N MET A 417 9.79 13.35 4.76
CA MET A 417 8.56 13.05 5.49
C MET A 417 8.67 13.37 6.98
N ARG A 418 9.85 13.14 7.58
CA ARG A 418 10.10 13.56 8.97
C ARG A 418 10.10 15.08 9.12
N ALA A 419 10.74 15.81 8.21
CA ALA A 419 10.72 17.27 8.24
C ALA A 419 9.31 17.86 8.12
N LEU A 420 8.41 17.20 7.37
CA LEU A 420 7.03 17.66 7.15
C LEU A 420 6.05 17.31 8.28
N PHE A 421 6.14 16.10 8.85
CA PHE A 421 5.08 15.55 9.72
C PHE A 421 5.49 15.37 11.19
N THR A 422 6.77 15.53 11.52
CA THR A 422 7.23 15.53 12.92
C THR A 422 7.73 16.92 13.30
N GLY A 423 6.92 17.69 14.03
CA GLY A 423 7.40 18.89 14.73
C GLY A 423 8.41 18.51 15.83
N THR A 424 9.42 19.36 16.04
CA THR A 424 10.48 19.29 17.09
C THR A 424 10.83 17.88 17.61
N GLU A 425 11.65 17.20 16.80
CA GLU A 425 12.47 15.99 17.00
C GLU A 425 12.32 15.10 18.25
N PRO A 426 12.00 13.80 18.06
CA PRO A 426 12.65 12.72 18.81
C PRO A 426 14.14 12.63 18.38
N GLY A 427 15.07 12.94 19.28
CA GLY A 427 16.47 13.28 19.00
C GLY A 427 17.27 12.46 17.96
N ILE A 428 18.41 13.05 17.52
CA ILE A 428 19.28 12.64 16.39
C ILE A 428 19.49 11.12 16.22
N TYR A 429 19.56 10.37 17.32
CA TYR A 429 19.66 8.91 17.31
C TYR A 429 18.49 8.22 16.57
N ASN A 430 17.25 8.62 16.84
CA ASN A 430 16.07 8.03 16.19
C ASN A 430 16.01 8.39 14.71
N PHE A 431 16.42 9.61 14.36
CA PHE A 431 16.55 10.05 12.97
C PHE A 431 17.56 9.19 12.19
N LEU A 432 18.78 9.05 12.70
CA LEU A 432 19.82 8.23 12.08
C LEU A 432 19.39 6.75 11.97
N ARG A 433 18.72 6.22 12.99
CA ARG A 433 18.16 4.86 12.96
C ARG A 433 17.15 4.68 11.84
N THR A 434 16.22 5.63 11.63
CA THR A 434 15.27 5.55 10.52
C THR A 434 15.92 5.65 9.14
N LEU A 435 16.95 6.50 8.99
CA LEU A 435 17.72 6.54 7.74
C LEU A 435 18.45 5.23 7.46
N LEU A 436 19.01 4.60 8.50
CA LEU A 436 19.67 3.31 8.39
C LEU A 436 18.69 2.21 7.94
N LEU A 437 17.42 2.28 8.35
CA LEU A 437 16.39 1.36 7.87
C LEU A 437 16.09 1.56 6.38
N GLY A 438 16.04 2.80 5.89
CA GLY A 438 15.92 3.09 4.46
C GLY A 438 17.13 2.59 3.65
N LEU A 439 18.35 2.78 4.17
CA LEU A 439 19.57 2.23 3.57
C LEU A 439 19.51 0.70 3.49
N ALA A 440 19.15 0.06 4.61
CA ALA A 440 18.99 -1.39 4.67
C ALA A 440 17.90 -1.88 3.71
N ASN A 441 16.79 -1.14 3.57
CA ASN A 441 15.67 -1.49 2.70
C ASN A 441 16.10 -1.61 1.23
N GLY A 442 16.80 -0.60 0.70
CA GLY A 442 17.26 -0.62 -0.69
C GLY A 442 18.26 -1.74 -0.96
N MET A 443 19.22 -1.95 -0.06
CA MET A 443 20.21 -3.02 -0.19
C MET A 443 19.56 -4.41 -0.10
N PHE A 444 18.67 -4.62 0.87
CA PHE A 444 17.94 -5.87 1.04
C PHE A 444 17.04 -6.16 -0.16
N SER A 445 16.40 -5.13 -0.73
CA SER A 445 15.60 -5.26 -1.95
C SER A 445 16.43 -5.77 -3.14
N ALA A 446 17.65 -5.28 -3.33
CA ALA A 446 18.53 -5.77 -4.40
C ALA A 446 18.99 -7.22 -4.18
N ILE A 447 19.28 -7.60 -2.93
CA ILE A 447 19.66 -8.98 -2.58
C ILE A 447 18.49 -9.93 -2.87
N LEU A 448 17.29 -9.62 -2.37
CA LEU A 448 16.09 -10.41 -2.61
C LEU A 448 15.75 -10.51 -4.09
N THR A 449 15.79 -9.40 -4.82
CA THR A 449 15.56 -9.39 -6.27
C THR A 449 16.55 -10.31 -7.00
N THR A 450 17.83 -10.26 -6.63
CA THR A 450 18.87 -11.10 -7.23
C THR A 450 18.64 -12.59 -6.94
N GLY A 451 18.15 -12.91 -5.73
CA GLY A 451 17.84 -14.29 -5.33
C GLY A 451 16.54 -14.84 -5.93
N LEU A 452 15.52 -14.00 -6.08
CA LEU A 452 14.19 -14.40 -6.58
C LEU A 452 14.12 -14.45 -8.11
N LEU A 453 14.86 -13.60 -8.83
CA LEU A 453 14.80 -13.55 -10.29
C LEU A 453 15.09 -14.91 -10.96
N PRO A 454 16.15 -15.67 -10.60
CA PRO A 454 16.44 -16.96 -11.21
C PRO A 454 15.35 -18.01 -10.96
N PHE A 455 14.61 -17.91 -9.85
CA PHE A 455 13.49 -18.79 -9.56
C PHE A 455 12.35 -18.54 -10.55
N PHE A 456 12.02 -17.28 -10.83
CA PHE A 456 11.02 -16.94 -11.85
C PHE A 456 11.45 -17.36 -13.26
N GLU A 457 12.71 -17.10 -13.63
CA GLU A 457 13.27 -17.52 -14.91
C GLU A 457 13.20 -19.04 -15.11
N SER A 458 13.58 -19.82 -14.09
CA SER A 458 13.66 -21.28 -14.19
C SER A 458 12.31 -21.97 -14.04
N ALA A 459 11.50 -21.57 -13.06
CA ALA A 459 10.19 -22.20 -12.80
C ALA A 459 9.17 -21.84 -13.89
N PHE A 460 9.24 -20.62 -14.42
CA PHE A 460 8.32 -20.13 -15.44
C PHE A 460 8.92 -20.02 -16.83
N GLY A 461 10.15 -20.52 -17.05
CA GLY A 461 10.80 -20.56 -18.36
C GLY A 461 10.88 -19.20 -19.03
N LEU A 462 10.93 -18.13 -18.23
CA LEU A 462 10.92 -16.75 -18.72
C LEU A 462 12.32 -16.38 -19.21
N LEU A 463 12.37 -15.87 -20.44
CA LEU A 463 13.61 -15.37 -21.02
C LEU A 463 13.77 -13.89 -20.70
N THR A 464 14.62 -13.59 -19.72
CA THR A 464 15.12 -12.22 -19.54
C THR A 464 16.30 -11.97 -20.48
N PRO A 465 16.62 -10.70 -20.78
CA PRO A 465 17.83 -10.36 -21.51
C PRO A 465 19.10 -10.94 -20.86
N MET A 466 19.15 -11.01 -19.53
CA MET A 466 20.29 -11.62 -18.83
C MET A 466 20.37 -13.12 -19.09
N ARG A 467 19.24 -13.83 -19.02
CA ARG A 467 19.21 -15.27 -19.29
C ARG A 467 19.65 -15.59 -20.72
N LEU A 468 19.21 -14.78 -21.69
CA LEU A 468 19.66 -14.91 -23.08
C LEU A 468 21.18 -14.65 -23.22
N LEU A 469 21.72 -13.63 -22.56
CA LEU A 469 23.16 -13.37 -22.56
C LEU A 469 23.96 -14.52 -21.91
N GLU A 470 23.46 -15.14 -20.84
CA GLU A 470 24.05 -16.34 -20.25
C GLU A 470 24.08 -17.50 -21.25
N LEU A 471 22.99 -17.73 -21.98
CA LEU A 471 22.91 -18.75 -23.01
C LEU A 471 23.76 -18.42 -24.25
N SER A 472 24.07 -17.16 -24.51
CA SER A 472 24.96 -16.75 -25.60
C SER A 472 26.43 -17.05 -25.33
N ASN A 473 26.79 -17.42 -24.09
CA ASN A 473 28.17 -17.66 -23.69
C ASN A 473 28.72 -18.96 -24.33
N PRO A 474 29.83 -18.91 -25.09
CA PRO A 474 30.44 -20.10 -25.70
C PRO A 474 30.85 -21.21 -24.72
N ASN A 475 31.03 -20.87 -23.44
CA ASN A 475 31.32 -21.84 -22.38
C ASN A 475 30.08 -22.63 -21.92
N HIS A 476 28.88 -22.29 -22.39
CA HIS A 476 27.70 -23.10 -22.14
C HIS A 476 27.95 -24.54 -22.63
N PRO A 477 27.69 -25.59 -21.82
CA PRO A 477 28.10 -26.97 -22.13
C PRO A 477 27.67 -27.44 -23.53
N LEU A 478 26.44 -27.13 -23.93
CA LEU A 478 25.91 -27.52 -25.24
C LEU A 478 26.54 -26.74 -26.42
N LEU A 479 26.86 -25.45 -26.25
CA LEU A 479 27.56 -24.68 -27.29
C LEU A 479 29.01 -25.11 -27.42
N ARG A 480 29.67 -25.37 -26.28
CA ARG A 480 31.02 -25.94 -26.25
C ARG A 480 31.06 -27.30 -26.92
N LYS A 481 30.06 -28.15 -26.69
CA LYS A 481 29.91 -29.43 -27.39
C LYS A 481 29.78 -29.24 -28.89
N LEU A 482 28.90 -28.34 -29.35
CA LEU A 482 28.74 -28.02 -30.77
C LEU A 482 30.06 -27.54 -31.39
N LEU A 483 30.76 -26.63 -30.71
CA LEU A 483 32.06 -26.11 -31.15
C LEU A 483 33.12 -27.21 -31.32
N LEU A 484 33.15 -28.21 -30.44
CA LEU A 484 34.15 -29.28 -30.47
C LEU A 484 33.78 -30.42 -31.44
N GLU A 485 32.50 -30.79 -31.51
CA GLU A 485 32.04 -31.94 -32.31
C GLU A 485 31.64 -31.57 -33.74
N ALA A 486 31.11 -30.37 -33.96
CA ALA A 486 30.66 -29.87 -35.26
C ALA A 486 31.04 -28.38 -35.47
N PRO A 487 32.34 -28.06 -35.59
CA PRO A 487 32.83 -26.68 -35.65
C PRO A 487 32.30 -25.88 -36.84
N GLY A 488 32.06 -26.53 -37.98
CA GLY A 488 31.48 -25.90 -39.16
C GLY A 488 30.06 -25.41 -38.89
N THR A 489 29.23 -26.26 -38.28
CA THR A 489 27.88 -25.91 -37.83
C THR A 489 27.90 -24.82 -36.76
N TYR A 490 28.87 -24.83 -35.84
CA TYR A 490 29.03 -23.74 -34.87
C TYR A 490 29.28 -22.39 -35.56
N HIS A 491 30.21 -22.34 -36.53
CA HIS A 491 30.49 -21.12 -37.29
C HIS A 491 29.31 -20.64 -38.14
N HIS A 492 28.58 -21.57 -38.76
CA HIS A 492 27.30 -21.30 -39.42
C HIS A 492 26.32 -20.61 -38.47
N SER A 493 26.08 -21.22 -37.32
CA SER A 493 25.12 -20.74 -36.32
C SER A 493 25.44 -19.34 -35.80
N LEU A 494 26.72 -18.99 -35.66
CA LEU A 494 27.15 -17.63 -35.29
C LEU A 494 26.81 -16.59 -36.37
N ILE A 495 27.01 -16.92 -37.65
CA ILE A 495 26.69 -16.01 -38.77
C ILE A 495 25.17 -15.85 -38.88
N VAL A 496 24.43 -16.96 -38.84
CA VAL A 496 22.96 -16.94 -38.81
C VAL A 496 22.45 -16.07 -37.66
N GLY A 497 23.05 -16.17 -36.47
CA GLY A 497 22.69 -15.35 -35.31
C GLY A 497 22.89 -13.85 -35.54
N ASN A 498 24.00 -13.45 -36.17
CA ASN A 498 24.24 -12.04 -36.50
C ASN A 498 23.26 -11.51 -37.55
N LEU A 499 22.92 -12.32 -38.56
CA LEU A 499 21.88 -11.95 -39.54
C LEU A 499 20.51 -11.84 -38.87
N ALA A 500 20.18 -12.79 -38.00
CA ALA A 500 18.89 -12.86 -37.34
C ALA A 500 18.68 -11.70 -36.36
N GLU A 501 19.72 -11.29 -35.61
CA GLU A 501 19.68 -10.12 -34.73
C GLU A 501 19.37 -8.85 -35.53
N ALA A 502 20.11 -8.60 -36.61
CA ALA A 502 19.96 -7.40 -37.44
C ALA A 502 18.57 -7.33 -38.13
N ALA A 503 18.05 -8.47 -38.57
CA ALA A 503 16.72 -8.54 -39.19
C ALA A 503 15.58 -8.43 -38.18
N ALA A 504 15.72 -9.02 -37.00
CA ALA A 504 14.72 -8.94 -35.94
C ALA A 504 14.52 -7.51 -35.44
N GLU A 505 15.60 -6.73 -35.31
CA GLU A 505 15.57 -5.35 -34.85
C GLU A 505 14.71 -4.45 -35.76
N VAL A 506 14.77 -4.64 -37.08
CA VAL A 506 14.00 -3.80 -38.03
C VAL A 506 12.52 -4.17 -38.13
N VAL A 507 12.13 -5.40 -37.77
CA VAL A 507 10.73 -5.88 -37.85
C VAL A 507 10.01 -5.90 -36.50
N GLY A 508 10.67 -5.40 -35.45
CA GLY A 508 10.13 -5.35 -34.08
C GLY A 508 10.00 -6.72 -33.39
N ALA A 509 10.78 -7.72 -33.84
CA ALA A 509 10.93 -9.00 -33.14
C ALA A 509 12.03 -8.88 -32.06
N ASP A 510 12.16 -9.87 -31.16
CA ASP A 510 13.22 -9.88 -30.14
C ASP A 510 14.59 -10.21 -30.76
N PRO A 511 15.52 -9.25 -30.87
CA PRO A 511 16.80 -9.46 -31.57
C PRO A 511 17.72 -10.43 -30.83
N LEU A 512 17.70 -10.38 -29.50
CA LEU A 512 18.57 -11.20 -28.68
C LEU A 512 18.07 -12.65 -28.66
N LEU A 513 16.75 -12.86 -28.62
CA LEU A 513 16.16 -14.19 -28.78
C LEU A 513 16.51 -14.78 -30.15
N CYS A 514 16.40 -14.02 -31.24
CA CYS A 514 16.80 -14.48 -32.57
C CYS A 514 18.26 -14.90 -32.63
N ARG A 515 19.17 -14.07 -32.09
CA ARG A 515 20.61 -14.39 -32.07
C ARG A 515 20.90 -15.67 -31.30
N VAL A 516 20.38 -15.77 -30.08
CA VAL A 516 20.66 -16.93 -29.21
C VAL A 516 19.95 -18.17 -29.74
N GLY A 517 18.72 -18.05 -30.21
CA GLY A 517 17.98 -19.13 -30.87
C GLY A 517 18.76 -19.71 -32.05
N ALA A 518 19.36 -18.86 -32.89
CA ALA A 518 20.23 -19.27 -33.97
C ALA A 518 21.49 -19.99 -33.49
N TYR A 519 22.07 -19.68 -32.32
CA TYR A 519 23.22 -20.43 -31.80
C TYR A 519 22.88 -21.89 -31.49
N TYR A 520 21.62 -22.18 -31.16
CA TYR A 520 21.17 -23.50 -30.77
C TYR A 520 20.35 -24.23 -31.84
N HIS A 521 19.91 -23.57 -32.92
CA HIS A 521 18.95 -24.14 -33.87
C HIS A 521 19.40 -25.49 -34.46
N ASP A 522 20.71 -25.64 -34.64
CA ASP A 522 21.34 -26.73 -35.36
C ASP A 522 22.12 -27.72 -34.47
N VAL A 523 21.97 -27.63 -33.14
CA VAL A 523 22.78 -28.43 -32.20
C VAL A 523 22.64 -29.94 -32.36
N GLY A 524 21.55 -30.41 -32.96
CA GLY A 524 21.35 -31.83 -33.26
C GLY A 524 22.35 -32.39 -34.27
N LYS A 525 22.95 -31.55 -35.13
CA LYS A 525 23.99 -31.96 -36.08
C LYS A 525 25.23 -32.52 -35.38
N ALA A 526 25.48 -32.13 -34.11
CA ALA A 526 26.55 -32.67 -33.29
C ALA A 526 26.47 -34.20 -33.10
N LYS A 527 25.28 -34.82 -33.17
CA LYS A 527 25.17 -36.29 -33.08
C LYS A 527 25.81 -37.02 -34.27
N ARG A 528 25.80 -36.42 -35.47
CA ARG A 528 26.30 -37.04 -36.71
C ARG A 528 27.00 -36.01 -37.62
N PRO A 529 28.10 -35.36 -37.18
CA PRO A 529 28.66 -34.19 -37.85
C PRO A 529 29.06 -34.45 -39.31
N ALA A 530 29.62 -35.62 -39.60
CA ALA A 530 30.13 -35.99 -40.92
C ALA A 530 29.06 -36.01 -42.05
N PHE A 531 27.77 -36.11 -41.69
CA PHE A 531 26.66 -36.07 -42.65
C PHE A 531 26.24 -34.64 -43.03
N PHE A 532 26.85 -33.60 -42.45
CA PHE A 532 26.54 -32.21 -42.76
C PHE A 532 27.74 -31.56 -43.45
N VAL A 533 27.50 -30.99 -44.63
CA VAL A 533 28.56 -30.55 -45.57
C VAL A 533 29.51 -29.52 -44.95
N GLU A 534 29.00 -28.67 -44.07
CA GLU A 534 29.79 -27.67 -43.37
C GLU A 534 30.84 -28.26 -42.41
N ASN A 535 30.69 -29.52 -42.00
CA ASN A 535 31.63 -30.22 -41.11
C ASN A 535 32.50 -31.26 -41.82
N GLN A 536 32.33 -31.45 -43.14
CA GLN A 536 33.10 -32.44 -43.89
C GLN A 536 34.53 -31.94 -44.10
N MET A 537 35.52 -32.63 -43.50
CA MET A 537 36.94 -32.32 -43.68
C MET A 537 37.57 -33.03 -44.88
N THR A 538 36.93 -34.10 -45.36
CA THR A 538 37.36 -34.93 -46.51
C THR A 538 36.51 -34.64 -47.73
N ARG A 539 37.06 -34.84 -48.95
CA ARG A 539 36.30 -34.68 -50.21
C ARG A 539 35.22 -35.75 -50.45
N GLU A 540 35.21 -36.85 -49.69
CA GLU A 540 34.17 -37.88 -49.81
C GLU A 540 32.92 -37.51 -49.00
N ASN A 541 31.76 -37.45 -49.65
CA ASN A 541 30.48 -37.21 -49.01
C ASN A 541 29.80 -38.54 -48.62
N PRO A 542 29.50 -38.80 -47.33
CA PRO A 542 28.85 -40.04 -46.89
C PRO A 542 27.50 -40.31 -47.57
N HIS A 543 26.81 -39.26 -48.01
CA HIS A 543 25.52 -39.35 -48.73
C HIS A 543 25.61 -40.02 -50.11
N ASP A 544 26.81 -40.18 -50.66
CA ASP A 544 27.00 -40.88 -51.94
C ASP A 544 26.95 -42.41 -51.79
N LYS A 545 27.14 -42.91 -50.56
CA LYS A 545 27.21 -44.35 -50.26
C LYS A 545 25.91 -44.90 -49.67
N ILE A 546 24.86 -44.08 -49.54
CA ILE A 546 23.58 -44.47 -48.92
C ILE A 546 22.37 -44.08 -49.75
N ALA A 547 21.24 -44.74 -49.50
CA ALA A 547 19.98 -44.44 -50.19
C ALA A 547 19.49 -43.00 -49.88
N PRO A 548 18.82 -42.32 -50.83
CA PRO A 548 18.26 -40.98 -50.62
C PRO A 548 17.27 -40.91 -49.45
N SER A 549 16.49 -41.96 -49.22
CA SER A 549 15.56 -42.08 -48.08
C SER A 549 16.28 -42.09 -46.73
N LEU A 550 17.41 -42.81 -46.63
CA LEU A 550 18.24 -42.81 -45.43
C LEU A 550 18.93 -41.46 -45.22
N SER A 551 19.39 -40.82 -46.29
CA SER A 551 19.95 -39.46 -46.24
C SER A 551 18.94 -38.45 -45.71
N HIS A 552 17.71 -38.50 -46.23
CA HIS A 552 16.60 -37.68 -45.76
C HIS A 552 16.36 -37.90 -44.25
N LEU A 553 16.27 -39.15 -43.80
CA LEU A 553 16.04 -39.45 -42.38
C LEU A 553 17.17 -38.94 -41.47
N ILE A 554 18.43 -39.09 -41.89
CA ILE A 554 19.60 -38.59 -41.12
C ILE A 554 19.57 -37.07 -41.03
N ILE A 555 19.27 -36.39 -42.14
CA ILE A 555 19.24 -34.92 -42.16
C ILE A 555 18.05 -34.45 -41.34
N THR A 556 16.83 -34.92 -41.56
CA THR A 556 15.66 -34.43 -40.80
C THR A 556 15.71 -34.80 -39.32
N SER A 557 16.44 -35.84 -38.91
CA SER A 557 16.57 -36.19 -37.50
C SER A 557 17.32 -35.16 -36.67
N HIS A 558 18.12 -34.26 -37.27
CA HIS A 558 18.86 -33.25 -36.50
C HIS A 558 17.92 -32.34 -35.70
N VAL A 559 16.70 -32.08 -36.17
CA VAL A 559 15.71 -31.29 -35.43
C VAL A 559 15.32 -32.02 -34.15
N ARG A 560 14.90 -33.29 -34.25
CA ARG A 560 14.53 -34.12 -33.10
C ARG A 560 15.72 -34.32 -32.15
N ASP A 561 16.89 -34.63 -32.70
CA ASP A 561 18.12 -34.82 -31.93
C ASP A 561 18.55 -33.52 -31.22
N GLY A 562 18.32 -32.37 -31.85
CA GLY A 562 18.54 -31.05 -31.27
C GLY A 562 17.59 -30.80 -30.12
N LEU A 563 16.29 -31.02 -30.29
CA LEU A 563 15.30 -30.87 -29.23
C LEU A 563 15.61 -31.74 -28.00
N GLU A 564 16.02 -32.98 -28.21
CA GLU A 564 16.45 -33.88 -27.13
C GLU A 564 17.67 -33.33 -26.37
N LEU A 565 18.71 -32.87 -27.10
CA LEU A 565 19.89 -32.26 -26.49
C LEU A 565 19.54 -30.99 -25.72
N GLN A 566 18.67 -30.16 -26.27
CA GLN A 566 18.23 -28.91 -25.63
C GLN A 566 17.38 -29.16 -24.38
N GLU A 567 16.54 -30.20 -24.39
CA GLU A 567 15.77 -30.63 -23.22
C GLU A 567 16.68 -31.16 -22.10
N GLN A 568 17.67 -31.99 -22.45
CA GLN A 568 18.68 -32.48 -21.49
C GLN A 568 19.44 -31.32 -20.81
N HIS A 569 19.68 -30.23 -21.54
CA HIS A 569 20.34 -29.02 -21.02
C HIS A 569 19.38 -27.97 -20.47
N ARG A 570 18.08 -28.29 -20.33
CA ARG A 570 17.04 -27.41 -19.78
C ARG A 570 16.96 -26.05 -20.49
N LEU A 571 17.10 -26.04 -21.81
CA LEU A 571 16.92 -24.80 -22.56
C LEU A 571 15.45 -24.34 -22.54
N PRO A 572 15.20 -23.02 -22.49
CA PRO A 572 13.85 -22.47 -22.52
C PRO A 572 13.06 -22.89 -23.77
N GLU A 573 11.73 -23.00 -23.62
CA GLU A 573 10.80 -23.45 -24.67
C GLU A 573 10.92 -22.63 -25.95
N SER A 574 11.05 -21.31 -25.87
CA SER A 574 11.23 -20.41 -27.01
C SER A 574 12.50 -20.67 -27.83
N ILE A 575 13.59 -21.14 -27.22
CA ILE A 575 14.81 -21.56 -27.95
C ILE A 575 14.58 -22.91 -28.63
N ARG A 576 13.90 -23.83 -27.93
CA ARG A 576 13.50 -25.13 -28.48
C ARG A 576 12.54 -24.99 -29.65
N ASP A 577 11.62 -24.04 -29.58
CA ASP A 577 10.66 -23.74 -30.64
C ASP A 577 11.37 -23.27 -31.91
N ILE A 578 12.39 -22.43 -31.80
CA ILE A 578 13.22 -22.03 -32.95
C ILE A 578 13.90 -23.26 -33.57
N CYS A 579 14.47 -24.15 -32.75
CA CYS A 579 15.04 -25.41 -33.25
C CYS A 579 14.00 -26.31 -33.93
N ALA A 580 12.80 -26.44 -33.37
CA ALA A 580 11.72 -27.23 -33.99
C ALA A 580 11.24 -26.64 -35.33
N GLN A 581 11.21 -25.31 -35.44
CA GLN A 581 10.51 -24.59 -36.50
C GLN A 581 11.40 -24.05 -37.61
N HIS A 582 12.73 -23.96 -37.43
CA HIS A 582 13.61 -23.25 -38.37
C HIS A 582 13.62 -23.82 -39.80
N HIS A 583 13.22 -25.09 -40.00
CA HIS A 583 13.00 -25.65 -41.34
C HIS A 583 11.53 -25.79 -41.74
N GLY A 584 10.60 -25.57 -40.81
CA GLY A 584 9.18 -25.72 -41.03
C GLY A 584 8.84 -27.09 -41.63
N THR A 585 8.08 -27.10 -42.71
CA THR A 585 7.75 -28.31 -43.46
C THR A 585 8.37 -28.31 -44.86
N THR A 586 9.53 -27.68 -45.01
CA THR A 586 10.21 -27.54 -46.32
C THR A 586 10.65 -28.90 -46.88
N VAL A 587 10.80 -28.97 -48.21
CA VAL A 587 11.22 -30.20 -48.92
C VAL A 587 12.74 -30.25 -49.06
N LEU A 588 13.34 -31.42 -48.80
CA LEU A 588 14.75 -31.70 -49.11
C LEU A 588 14.92 -32.03 -50.60
N TRP A 589 14.84 -31.00 -51.46
CA TRP A 589 14.81 -31.13 -52.92
C TRP A 589 15.93 -31.98 -53.53
N TYR A 590 17.16 -31.88 -53.03
CA TYR A 590 18.28 -32.65 -53.57
C TYR A 590 18.06 -34.17 -53.46
N PHE A 591 17.63 -34.65 -52.28
CA PHE A 591 17.39 -36.07 -52.06
C PHE A 591 16.08 -36.56 -52.65
N TYR A 592 15.06 -35.70 -52.74
CA TYR A 592 13.85 -36.00 -53.49
C TYR A 592 14.15 -36.23 -54.98
N ASN A 593 14.90 -35.33 -55.62
CA ASN A 593 15.27 -35.48 -57.03
C ASN A 593 16.15 -36.71 -57.26
N LYS A 594 17.13 -36.97 -56.37
CA LYS A 594 17.97 -38.17 -56.44
C LYS A 594 17.14 -39.45 -56.27
N ALA A 595 16.10 -39.42 -55.45
CA ALA A 595 15.16 -40.54 -55.30
C ALA A 595 14.30 -40.73 -56.55
N LEU A 596 13.80 -39.64 -57.13
CA LEU A 596 13.01 -39.66 -58.36
C LEU A 596 13.80 -40.24 -59.55
N GLU A 597 15.09 -39.90 -59.67
CA GLU A 597 15.99 -40.47 -60.68
C GLU A 597 16.23 -41.99 -60.49
N GLN A 598 16.16 -42.47 -59.24
CA GLN A 598 16.35 -43.88 -58.89
C GLN A 598 15.04 -44.68 -58.91
N ASP A 599 13.89 -44.00 -58.93
CA ASP A 599 12.57 -44.61 -58.85
C ASP A 599 12.06 -45.04 -60.22
N LYS A 600 12.16 -46.36 -60.48
CA LYS A 600 11.63 -46.98 -61.69
C LYS A 600 10.12 -47.24 -61.64
N SER A 601 9.48 -47.06 -60.48
CA SER A 601 8.07 -47.40 -60.23
C SER A 601 7.14 -46.18 -60.15
N GLY A 602 7.68 -44.96 -60.06
CA GLY A 602 6.90 -43.72 -59.96
C GLY A 602 6.09 -43.59 -58.67
N THR A 603 6.60 -44.16 -57.57
CA THR A 603 5.95 -44.22 -56.25
C THR A 603 6.48 -43.18 -55.26
N VAL A 604 7.59 -42.49 -55.57
CA VAL A 604 8.19 -41.48 -54.69
C VAL A 604 7.31 -40.23 -54.58
N SER A 605 6.77 -39.99 -53.39
CA SER A 605 6.03 -38.77 -53.05
C SER A 605 6.96 -37.65 -52.55
N VAL A 606 6.67 -36.41 -52.94
CA VAL A 606 7.34 -35.19 -52.43
C VAL A 606 7.20 -35.08 -50.91
N ASP A 607 6.04 -35.45 -50.37
CA ASP A 607 5.75 -35.31 -48.94
C ASP A 607 6.61 -36.23 -48.07
N SER A 608 7.10 -37.35 -48.63
CA SER A 608 8.04 -38.26 -47.95
C SER A 608 9.42 -37.63 -47.72
N TYR A 609 9.70 -36.47 -48.33
CA TYR A 609 10.97 -35.76 -48.23
C TYR A 609 10.83 -34.39 -47.53
N ARG A 610 9.70 -34.12 -46.87
CA ARG A 610 9.48 -32.91 -46.07
C ARG A 610 10.03 -33.03 -44.65
N TYR A 611 10.43 -31.90 -44.07
CA TYR A 611 10.59 -31.81 -42.62
C TYR A 611 9.24 -32.02 -41.91
N PRO A 612 9.25 -32.63 -40.70
CA PRO A 612 8.02 -32.91 -39.96
C PRO A 612 7.32 -31.65 -39.41
N GLY A 613 7.99 -30.49 -39.41
CA GLY A 613 7.47 -29.25 -38.84
C GLY A 613 7.52 -29.20 -37.31
N PRO A 614 6.79 -28.25 -36.69
CA PRO A 614 5.76 -27.38 -37.29
C PRO A 614 6.33 -26.17 -38.08
N LYS A 615 5.46 -25.47 -38.82
CA LYS A 615 5.79 -24.17 -39.44
C LYS A 615 6.13 -23.12 -38.35
N PRO A 616 6.93 -22.09 -38.68
CA PRO A 616 7.18 -20.95 -37.79
C PRO A 616 5.90 -20.26 -37.30
N ARG A 617 5.76 -20.15 -35.98
CA ARG A 617 4.61 -19.52 -35.30
C ARG A 617 4.91 -18.15 -34.70
N SER A 618 6.15 -17.69 -34.82
CA SER A 618 6.60 -16.38 -34.36
C SER A 618 7.45 -15.70 -35.43
N LYS A 619 7.56 -14.37 -35.31
CA LYS A 619 8.46 -13.59 -36.18
C LYS A 619 9.89 -14.06 -35.99
N GLU A 620 10.30 -14.37 -34.77
CA GLU A 620 11.65 -14.81 -34.43
C GLU A 620 12.01 -16.13 -35.12
N ALA A 621 11.15 -17.15 -35.04
CA ALA A 621 11.39 -18.44 -35.69
C ALA A 621 11.43 -18.31 -37.21
N ALA A 622 10.57 -17.47 -37.79
CA ALA A 622 10.55 -17.22 -39.23
C ALA A 622 11.78 -16.44 -39.71
N VAL A 623 12.25 -15.46 -38.94
CA VAL A 623 13.51 -14.75 -39.23
C VAL A 623 14.68 -15.73 -39.21
N VAL A 624 14.79 -16.58 -38.19
CA VAL A 624 15.87 -17.60 -38.11
C VAL A 624 15.80 -18.59 -39.28
N MET A 625 14.60 -19.05 -39.66
CA MET A 625 14.41 -19.87 -40.87
C MET A 625 14.96 -19.21 -42.13
N LEU A 626 14.65 -17.93 -42.33
CA LEU A 626 15.10 -17.18 -43.50
C LEU A 626 16.62 -16.97 -43.47
N CYS A 627 17.18 -16.65 -42.30
CA CYS A 627 18.62 -16.49 -42.11
C CYS A 627 19.39 -17.78 -42.44
N ASP A 628 18.94 -18.92 -41.91
CA ASP A 628 19.58 -20.23 -42.12
C ASP A 628 19.66 -20.56 -43.62
N ALA A 629 18.53 -20.43 -44.32
CA ALA A 629 18.47 -20.70 -45.75
C ALA A 629 19.33 -19.74 -46.58
N VAL A 630 19.31 -18.44 -46.24
CA VAL A 630 20.09 -17.41 -46.93
C VAL A 630 21.59 -17.60 -46.71
N GLU A 631 22.03 -17.82 -45.48
CA GLU A 631 23.43 -18.05 -45.14
C GLU A 631 23.96 -19.24 -45.92
N ALA A 632 23.27 -20.39 -45.84
CA ALA A 632 23.70 -21.61 -46.49
C ALA A 632 23.81 -21.46 -48.01
N ALA A 633 22.86 -20.74 -48.62
CA ALA A 633 22.86 -20.48 -50.06
C ALA A 633 23.98 -19.53 -50.51
N VAL A 634 24.27 -18.48 -49.72
CA VAL A 634 25.36 -17.53 -50.02
C VAL A 634 26.73 -18.18 -49.79
N ARG A 635 26.88 -18.96 -48.73
CA ARG A 635 28.09 -19.73 -48.41
C ARG A 635 28.45 -20.73 -49.51
N ALA A 636 27.45 -21.37 -50.13
CA ALA A 636 27.65 -22.30 -51.23
C ALA A 636 27.94 -21.61 -52.59
N MET A 637 27.83 -20.28 -52.67
CA MET A 637 28.01 -19.54 -53.92
C MET A 637 29.49 -19.31 -54.25
N ALA A 638 29.91 -19.67 -55.47
CA ALA A 638 31.30 -19.51 -55.89
C ALA A 638 31.81 -18.05 -55.95
N ARG A 639 30.93 -17.07 -56.24
CA ARG A 639 31.25 -15.64 -56.30
C ARG A 639 30.09 -14.78 -55.77
N PRO A 640 30.09 -14.44 -54.47
CA PRO A 640 29.02 -13.69 -53.82
C PRO A 640 29.13 -12.18 -54.08
N THR A 641 28.76 -11.73 -55.29
CA THR A 641 28.65 -10.28 -55.58
C THR A 641 27.35 -9.72 -54.98
N PRO A 642 27.28 -8.42 -54.63
CA PRO A 642 26.09 -7.82 -54.02
C PRO A 642 24.78 -8.11 -54.79
N GLN A 643 24.79 -8.02 -56.13
CA GLN A 643 23.61 -8.28 -56.96
C GLN A 643 23.18 -9.76 -56.91
N ARG A 644 24.14 -10.69 -56.80
CA ARG A 644 23.84 -12.12 -56.71
C ARG A 644 23.32 -12.49 -55.33
N ILE A 645 23.88 -11.88 -54.28
CA ILE A 645 23.38 -12.03 -52.90
C ILE A 645 21.92 -11.57 -52.84
N GLU A 646 21.60 -10.39 -53.40
CA GLU A 646 20.23 -9.87 -53.41
C GLU A 646 19.26 -10.82 -54.12
N ALA A 647 19.64 -11.29 -55.31
CA ALA A 647 18.82 -12.21 -56.09
C ALA A 647 18.51 -13.50 -55.32
N VAL A 648 19.50 -14.06 -54.59
CA VAL A 648 19.33 -15.25 -53.76
C VAL A 648 18.43 -14.98 -52.56
N ILE A 649 18.64 -13.88 -51.84
CA ILE A 649 17.80 -13.50 -50.69
C ILE A 649 16.33 -13.38 -51.11
N ARG A 650 16.06 -12.58 -52.16
CA ARG A 650 14.70 -12.37 -52.63
C ARG A 650 14.08 -13.66 -53.17
N LYS A 651 14.87 -14.55 -53.78
CA LYS A 651 14.38 -15.87 -54.22
C LYS A 651 13.97 -16.72 -53.03
N ILE A 652 14.81 -16.85 -52.00
CA ILE A 652 14.51 -17.67 -50.82
C ILE A 652 13.26 -17.17 -50.10
N ILE A 653 13.13 -15.85 -49.90
CA ILE A 653 11.94 -15.26 -49.28
C ILE A 653 10.69 -15.59 -50.09
N ARG A 654 10.73 -15.44 -51.43
CA ARG A 654 9.61 -15.81 -52.31
C ARG A 654 9.28 -17.29 -52.24
N ASP A 655 10.29 -18.17 -52.29
CA ASP A 655 10.11 -19.62 -52.25
C ASP A 655 9.44 -20.05 -50.93
N ARG A 656 9.84 -19.46 -49.79
CA ARG A 656 9.23 -19.72 -48.47
C ARG A 656 7.80 -19.19 -48.36
N LEU A 657 7.53 -18.02 -48.94
CA LEU A 657 6.19 -17.44 -49.00
C LEU A 657 5.25 -18.30 -49.87
N GLN A 658 5.72 -18.78 -51.03
CA GLN A 658 4.94 -19.62 -51.95
C GLN A 658 4.67 -21.02 -51.39
N ASP A 659 5.60 -21.61 -50.63
CA ASP A 659 5.40 -22.89 -49.92
C ASP A 659 4.57 -22.73 -48.61
N GLY A 660 4.06 -21.52 -48.34
CA GLY A 660 3.22 -21.22 -47.17
C GLY A 660 3.95 -21.37 -45.83
N GLN A 661 5.29 -21.33 -45.80
CA GLN A 661 6.06 -21.53 -44.56
C GLN A 661 5.86 -20.39 -43.56
N LEU A 662 5.43 -19.21 -44.03
CA LEU A 662 5.35 -17.99 -43.22
C LEU A 662 3.92 -17.69 -42.73
N ASP A 663 2.93 -18.52 -43.10
CA ASP A 663 1.49 -18.29 -42.86
C ASP A 663 1.15 -18.12 -41.37
N GLU A 664 1.90 -18.79 -40.48
CA GLU A 664 1.69 -18.77 -39.03
C GLU A 664 2.61 -17.77 -38.29
N SER A 665 3.50 -17.05 -38.98
CA SER A 665 4.62 -16.32 -38.36
C SER A 665 4.33 -14.86 -37.96
N GLN A 666 3.18 -14.31 -38.34
CA GLN A 666 2.80 -12.89 -38.17
C GLN A 666 3.72 -11.86 -38.88
N LEU A 667 4.65 -12.30 -39.73
CA LEU A 667 5.43 -11.40 -40.58
C LEU A 667 4.54 -10.80 -41.68
N THR A 668 4.62 -9.49 -41.86
CA THR A 668 3.94 -8.80 -42.97
C THR A 668 4.80 -8.79 -44.23
N LEU A 669 4.20 -8.54 -45.40
CA LEU A 669 4.97 -8.37 -46.64
C LEU A 669 6.00 -7.23 -46.53
N ARG A 670 5.66 -6.15 -45.81
CA ARG A 670 6.58 -5.06 -45.51
C ARG A 670 7.76 -5.53 -44.65
N ASP A 671 7.50 -6.39 -43.66
CA ASP A 671 8.54 -6.96 -42.81
C ASP A 671 9.53 -7.78 -43.67
N LEU A 672 9.05 -8.54 -44.67
CA LEU A 672 9.90 -9.33 -45.55
C LEU A 672 10.87 -8.50 -46.40
N ASP A 673 10.43 -7.34 -46.90
CA ASP A 673 11.32 -6.41 -47.60
C ASP A 673 12.38 -5.83 -46.66
N GLN A 674 12.01 -5.45 -45.44
CA GLN A 674 12.95 -4.97 -44.42
C GLN A 674 13.96 -6.04 -44.01
N VAL A 675 13.54 -7.30 -43.89
CA VAL A 675 14.42 -8.45 -43.65
C VAL A 675 15.41 -8.63 -44.79
N ALA A 676 14.96 -8.53 -46.05
CA ALA A 676 15.85 -8.63 -47.21
C ALA A 676 16.94 -7.54 -47.20
N GLU A 677 16.58 -6.29 -46.89
CA GLU A 677 17.51 -5.18 -46.76
C GLU A 677 18.49 -5.36 -45.60
N ALA A 678 18.02 -5.86 -44.45
CA ALA A 678 18.88 -6.17 -43.31
C ALA A 678 19.90 -7.26 -43.65
N PHE A 679 19.48 -8.35 -44.29
CA PHE A 679 20.38 -9.42 -44.75
C PHE A 679 21.42 -8.91 -45.74
N MET A 680 21.00 -8.10 -46.70
CA MET A 680 21.89 -7.47 -47.67
C MET A 680 23.01 -6.66 -47.01
N ARG A 681 22.66 -5.81 -46.03
CA ARG A 681 23.65 -5.01 -45.29
C ARG A 681 24.64 -5.88 -44.54
N THR A 682 24.17 -6.89 -43.81
CA THR A 682 25.03 -7.77 -43.02
C THR A 682 25.94 -8.64 -43.89
N LEU A 683 25.40 -9.27 -44.95
CA LEU A 683 26.17 -10.17 -45.82
C LEU A 683 27.17 -9.44 -46.71
N ASN A 684 26.85 -8.26 -47.21
CA ASN A 684 27.82 -7.44 -47.95
C ASN A 684 29.02 -7.05 -47.08
N GLY A 685 28.83 -6.88 -45.77
CA GLY A 685 29.93 -6.67 -44.83
C GLY A 685 30.79 -7.92 -44.61
N ILE A 686 30.18 -9.11 -44.55
CA ILE A 686 30.87 -10.39 -44.32
C ILE A 686 31.66 -10.85 -45.55
N TYR A 687 31.07 -10.73 -46.75
CA TYR A 687 31.62 -11.29 -48.00
C TYR A 687 32.30 -10.24 -48.90
N HIS A 688 32.54 -9.01 -48.42
CA HIS A 688 33.28 -8.02 -49.18
C HIS A 688 34.72 -8.50 -49.45
N PRO A 689 35.25 -8.40 -50.69
CA PRO A 689 36.64 -8.77 -50.95
C PRO A 689 37.58 -7.96 -50.06
N ARG A 690 38.43 -8.63 -49.27
CA ARG A 690 39.60 -7.98 -48.68
C ARG A 690 40.49 -7.56 -49.86
N ILE A 691 40.87 -6.28 -49.90
CA ILE A 691 41.83 -5.78 -50.88
C ILE A 691 43.13 -6.56 -50.67
N GLU A 692 43.54 -7.35 -51.67
CA GLU A 692 44.86 -7.99 -51.67
C GLU A 692 45.92 -6.88 -51.83
N TYR A 693 46.82 -6.77 -50.85
CA TYR A 693 47.98 -5.90 -51.01
C TYR A 693 48.88 -6.48 -52.09
N PRO A 694 49.25 -5.71 -53.13
CA PRO A 694 50.13 -6.21 -54.18
C PRO A 694 51.47 -6.64 -53.58
N GLU A 695 51.92 -7.85 -53.92
CA GLU A 695 53.26 -8.31 -53.53
C GLU A 695 54.31 -7.33 -54.10
N PRO A 696 55.30 -6.89 -53.29
CA PRO A 696 56.40 -6.09 -53.80
C PRO A 696 57.15 -6.92 -54.87
N PRO A 697 57.52 -6.30 -56.01
CA PRO A 697 58.13 -7.03 -57.12
C PRO A 697 59.41 -7.74 -56.66
N LYS A 698 59.45 -9.06 -56.87
CA LYS A 698 60.67 -9.86 -56.67
C LYS A 698 61.77 -9.31 -57.57
N ALA A 699 62.83 -8.77 -56.97
CA ALA A 699 64.02 -8.33 -57.68
C ALA A 699 64.59 -9.52 -58.48
N SER A 700 64.63 -9.37 -59.81
CA SER A 700 65.26 -10.34 -60.69
C SER A 700 66.76 -10.40 -60.41
N THR A 701 67.22 -11.48 -59.79
CA THR A 701 68.62 -11.90 -59.85
C THR A 701 68.96 -12.23 -61.30
N LYS A 702 69.58 -11.30 -62.02
CA LYS A 702 70.35 -11.61 -63.23
C LYS A 702 71.55 -12.44 -62.80
N ALA A 703 71.48 -13.74 -63.07
CA ALA A 703 72.65 -14.58 -63.11
C ALA A 703 73.45 -14.21 -64.36
N GLU A 704 74.61 -13.58 -64.17
CA GLU A 704 75.69 -13.64 -65.14
C GLU A 704 76.27 -15.06 -65.13
N SER A 705 76.12 -15.78 -66.24
CA SER A 705 77.00 -16.93 -66.52
C SER A 705 77.39 -16.98 -67.99
N LYS A 706 78.65 -16.58 -68.20
CA LYS A 706 79.64 -17.18 -69.13
C LYS A 706 79.27 -17.26 -70.61
N GLY A 707 79.75 -16.26 -71.36
CA GLY A 707 80.22 -16.44 -72.74
C GLY A 707 81.74 -16.65 -72.74
N GLY A 708 82.19 -17.86 -73.05
CA GLY A 708 83.60 -18.18 -73.30
C GLY A 708 83.70 -19.34 -74.30
N ALA A 709 83.99 -18.97 -75.56
CA ALA A 709 84.71 -19.67 -76.64
C ALA A 709 84.39 -21.16 -76.98
N GLN A 710 84.38 -21.65 -78.23
CA GLN A 710 84.45 -21.15 -79.61
C GLN A 710 84.21 -22.40 -80.49
N GLY A 711 83.43 -22.31 -81.58
CA GLY A 711 83.19 -23.41 -82.52
C GLY A 711 81.76 -23.45 -83.03
#